data_AF-A0A1V1NY01-F1
#
_entry.id   AF-A0A1V1NY01-F1
#
_cell.length_a   1.000
_cell.length_b   1.000
_cell.length_c   1.000
_cell.angle_alpha   90.00
_cell.angle_beta   90.00
_cell.angle_gamma   90.00
#
_symmetry.space_group_name_H-M   'P 1'
#
loop_
_entity.id
_entity.type
_entity.pdbx_description
1 polymer ?
#
loop_
_entity_poly.entity_id
_entity_poly.type
_entity_poly.pdbx_seq_one_letter_code
_entity_poly.pdbx_strand_id
1 'polypeptide(L)'
;MPFELILNSGAEIKAEKISADGTLVMTAETSITGTQQGLISATDAILTANTGIGTDDQSLNMDVQRLDAANLSENGIYIENASSLTLIDLNNSSQAIHNIAGGSIVSHHALTIASDIEQGTDFTLAAGDSDSAEDNLTIEAAINHKTGGTITLQAGDDIIQNAGMIRTEGGHIDLIAGHEGDSTDDDQGGIENTSGHMVASTVNFQADDTVSYASQNSQIHQLKAKVTKGGFSFTNEGSISIDSIVADGDITLVSQAGSITDHADDSRIDIRTQGKISLTAQDNIGGLDNGDTYLEIGSSAALNAISNNSGHIFLNAKDHLVIENATTENGTIDITANGDISVGQIQSDSLVLNADQGSIHDMTDDTVIDIITNQPIDLTATESIENLDLAADSTVKARSTESGDITLNATGQLFLTEIDAKEGSIQITTDGKITAEKVQATDNIILQSTNDQILIGNISTDGDITITAGDNIQALNIENAFGQISGKDLSISALNGVGTADKALSAEVNRLDIVNQSTGDIFIQGQGDLTLTDLTGQGKSIDNQNGGVIATSGNLTIDSDVSQGADFTLSAGENMNIAANIVHSSSGTINLNAKEITQDDGQIKTSNLNITATENAILTGINNDIDIIQAHVSQGDFAFTDANSIVLGTIEAANITVQAEGNITVGSLQAENDLTLKANKSSILDIDDDTIDGITAGGLITMISARDLANMLLNNDSDLNLKLLEAGDLTIHAKGSLTIQDIQTPDGKVDIFGENTIIAQNIDTTGQISIQNTTGNIAL
;
A
#
# COMPACT_ATOMS: atom_id res chain seq x y z
N MET A 1 -50.85 67.55 -7.24
CA MET A 1 -50.74 66.66 -8.41
C MET A 1 -49.35 66.86 -8.95
N PRO A 2 -48.55 65.80 -9.08
CA PRO A 2 -47.22 65.93 -9.68
C PRO A 2 -47.36 66.50 -11.10
N PHE A 3 -46.43 67.38 -11.47
CA PHE A 3 -46.42 68.04 -12.78
C PHE A 3 -45.75 67.12 -13.80
N GLU A 4 -46.49 66.75 -14.86
CA GLU A 4 -46.00 65.97 -16.00
C GLU A 4 -45.46 66.92 -17.08
N LEU A 5 -44.27 66.63 -17.59
CA LEU A 5 -43.63 67.40 -18.67
C LEU A 5 -43.42 66.50 -19.90
N ILE A 6 -43.98 66.90 -21.04
CA ILE A 6 -43.88 66.17 -22.31
C ILE A 6 -43.15 67.03 -23.33
N LEU A 7 -42.04 66.51 -23.89
CA LEU A 7 -41.22 67.14 -24.92
C LEU A 7 -41.17 66.24 -26.15
N ASN A 8 -41.65 66.74 -27.30
CA ASN A 8 -41.62 66.03 -28.57
C ASN A 8 -40.84 66.85 -29.61
N SER A 9 -39.86 66.24 -30.27
CA SER A 9 -39.04 66.86 -31.32
C SER A 9 -39.01 65.97 -32.57
N GLY A 10 -39.23 66.57 -33.74
CA GLY A 10 -38.98 65.92 -35.04
C GLY A 10 -37.49 65.87 -35.42
N ALA A 11 -36.60 66.15 -34.48
CA ALA A 11 -35.15 66.13 -34.63
C ALA A 11 -34.54 65.78 -33.26
N GLU A 12 -33.41 66.39 -32.89
CA GLU A 12 -32.78 66.20 -31.58
C GLU A 12 -33.54 66.92 -30.45
N ILE A 13 -33.39 66.41 -29.23
CA ILE A 13 -33.66 67.16 -27.99
C ILE A 13 -32.31 67.42 -27.32
N LYS A 14 -31.99 68.69 -27.08
CA LYS A 14 -30.84 69.13 -26.29
C LYS A 14 -31.30 69.51 -24.89
N ALA A 15 -31.18 68.58 -23.96
CA ALA A 15 -31.61 68.73 -22.59
C ALA A 15 -30.45 69.26 -21.73
N GLU A 16 -30.45 70.57 -21.46
CA GLU A 16 -29.52 71.15 -20.49
C GLU A 16 -30.03 70.95 -19.07
N LYS A 17 -30.97 71.78 -18.59
CA LYS A 17 -31.54 71.66 -17.25
C LYS A 17 -33.04 71.49 -17.33
N ILE A 18 -33.54 70.36 -16.85
CA ILE A 18 -34.98 70.02 -16.83
C ILE A 18 -35.34 69.62 -15.40
N SER A 19 -36.51 70.06 -14.93
CA SER A 19 -37.04 69.66 -13.63
C SER A 19 -38.55 69.47 -13.73
N ALA A 20 -39.02 68.28 -13.37
CA ALA A 20 -40.43 67.91 -13.28
C ALA A 20 -40.69 67.25 -11.92
N ASP A 21 -41.84 67.51 -11.30
CA ASP A 21 -42.19 66.87 -10.02
C ASP A 21 -42.77 65.45 -10.21
N GLY A 22 -43.10 65.06 -11.45
CA GLY A 22 -43.75 63.80 -11.79
C GLY A 22 -43.00 63.06 -12.89
N THR A 23 -43.71 62.75 -13.97
CA THR A 23 -43.17 62.07 -15.15
C THR A 23 -42.64 63.07 -16.17
N LEU A 24 -41.40 62.84 -16.62
CA LEU A 24 -40.80 63.49 -17.78
C LEU A 24 -40.88 62.54 -18.98
N VAL A 25 -41.51 62.97 -20.07
CA VAL A 25 -41.55 62.23 -21.34
C VAL A 25 -40.78 63.01 -22.39
N MET A 26 -39.75 62.40 -22.97
CA MET A 26 -38.96 62.99 -24.07
C MET A 26 -38.97 62.06 -25.27
N THR A 27 -39.45 62.54 -26.42
CA THR A 27 -39.47 61.80 -27.69
C THR A 27 -38.78 62.59 -28.79
N ALA A 28 -37.72 62.04 -29.37
CA ALA A 28 -36.90 62.64 -30.44
C ALA A 28 -36.86 61.71 -31.67
N GLU A 29 -37.05 62.25 -32.88
CA GLU A 29 -36.85 61.48 -34.12
C GLU A 29 -35.37 61.16 -34.40
N THR A 30 -34.42 61.87 -33.75
CA THR A 30 -32.99 61.55 -33.82
C THR A 30 -32.46 61.18 -32.44
N SER A 31 -31.88 62.11 -31.69
CA SER A 31 -31.20 61.83 -30.42
C SER A 31 -31.69 62.71 -29.28
N ILE A 32 -31.51 62.22 -28.06
CA ILE A 32 -31.62 63.03 -26.83
C ILE A 32 -30.20 63.23 -26.33
N THR A 33 -29.75 64.48 -26.20
CA THR A 33 -28.37 64.80 -25.78
C THR A 33 -28.40 65.74 -24.59
N GLY A 34 -27.41 65.60 -23.71
CA GLY A 34 -27.25 66.41 -22.52
C GLY A 34 -26.03 67.32 -22.57
N THR A 35 -25.78 68.04 -21.48
CA THR A 35 -24.46 68.61 -21.18
C THR A 35 -24.02 68.06 -19.83
N GLN A 36 -22.72 67.90 -19.59
CA GLN A 36 -22.22 67.37 -18.31
C GLN A 36 -22.64 68.20 -17.08
N GLN A 37 -22.98 69.47 -17.25
CA GLN A 37 -23.45 70.36 -16.17
C GLN A 37 -24.98 70.37 -16.02
N GLY A 38 -25.69 69.77 -16.97
CA GLY A 38 -27.13 69.80 -17.08
C GLY A 38 -27.78 68.65 -16.33
N LEU A 39 -28.46 68.95 -15.22
CA LEU A 39 -29.20 67.95 -14.46
C LEU A 39 -30.66 67.88 -14.91
N ILE A 40 -31.13 66.67 -15.21
CA ILE A 40 -32.52 66.35 -15.53
C ILE A 40 -33.14 65.66 -14.31
N SER A 41 -34.09 66.31 -13.63
CA SER A 41 -34.73 65.78 -12.43
C SER A 41 -36.21 65.48 -12.67
N ALA A 42 -36.66 64.31 -12.22
CA ALA A 42 -38.05 63.85 -12.27
C ALA A 42 -38.31 62.74 -11.24
N THR A 43 -39.56 62.37 -10.99
CA THR A 43 -39.82 61.07 -10.33
C THR A 43 -39.63 59.94 -11.34
N ASP A 44 -40.23 60.10 -12.52
CA ASP A 44 -40.18 59.13 -13.61
C ASP A 44 -39.63 59.78 -14.88
N ALA A 45 -38.87 59.04 -15.67
CA ALA A 45 -38.47 59.45 -17.01
C ALA A 45 -38.82 58.37 -18.05
N ILE A 46 -39.45 58.81 -19.14
CA ILE A 46 -39.69 58.01 -20.34
C ILE A 46 -38.95 58.67 -21.50
N LEU A 47 -37.90 58.02 -21.98
CA LEU A 47 -37.01 58.55 -23.01
C LEU A 47 -37.14 57.72 -24.29
N THR A 48 -37.36 58.35 -25.43
CA THR A 48 -37.41 57.66 -26.72
C THR A 48 -36.66 58.44 -27.78
N ALA A 49 -35.67 57.80 -28.39
CA ALA A 49 -34.86 58.35 -29.47
C ALA A 49 -34.65 57.29 -30.56
N ASN A 50 -34.31 57.73 -31.78
CA ASN A 50 -33.97 56.81 -32.86
C ASN A 50 -32.46 56.50 -32.90
N THR A 51 -31.61 57.52 -32.70
CA THR A 51 -30.16 57.47 -32.93
C THR A 51 -29.33 57.83 -31.69
N GLY A 52 -29.80 57.51 -30.48
CA GLY A 52 -29.03 57.62 -29.23
C GLY A 52 -29.68 58.47 -28.14
N ILE A 53 -29.39 58.11 -26.88
CA ILE A 53 -29.74 58.86 -25.67
C ILE A 53 -28.43 59.08 -24.91
N GLY A 54 -27.92 60.31 -24.91
CA GLY A 54 -26.54 60.59 -24.46
C GLY A 54 -25.48 60.08 -25.44
N THR A 55 -24.22 60.28 -25.07
CA THR A 55 -23.03 59.74 -25.77
C THR A 55 -21.99 59.27 -24.73
N ASP A 56 -21.00 58.50 -25.16
CA ASP A 56 -19.91 58.01 -24.31
C ASP A 56 -19.09 59.14 -23.66
N ASP A 57 -18.93 60.26 -24.36
CA ASP A 57 -18.26 61.46 -23.85
C ASP A 57 -19.19 62.42 -23.08
N GLN A 58 -20.50 62.28 -23.27
CA GLN A 58 -21.53 63.15 -22.70
C GLN A 58 -22.78 62.34 -22.31
N SER A 59 -22.65 61.54 -21.24
CA SER A 59 -23.77 60.88 -20.59
C SER A 59 -24.86 61.88 -20.21
N LEU A 60 -26.11 61.44 -20.28
CA LEU A 60 -27.23 62.23 -19.80
C LEU A 60 -27.24 62.19 -18.26
N ASN A 61 -26.95 63.33 -17.64
CA ASN A 61 -26.94 63.44 -16.18
C ASN A 61 -28.37 63.65 -15.64
N MET A 62 -28.84 62.70 -14.85
CA MET A 62 -30.22 62.57 -14.39
C MET A 62 -30.28 62.46 -12.86
N ASP A 63 -31.44 62.78 -12.30
CA ASP A 63 -31.82 62.52 -10.92
C ASP A 63 -33.29 62.09 -10.94
N VAL A 64 -33.51 60.82 -11.28
CA VAL A 64 -34.82 60.18 -11.38
C VAL A 64 -34.89 58.91 -10.54
N GLN A 65 -36.08 58.54 -10.12
CA GLN A 65 -36.30 57.30 -9.37
C GLN A 65 -36.62 56.13 -10.30
N ARG A 66 -37.33 56.38 -11.41
CA ARG A 66 -37.77 55.35 -12.35
C ARG A 66 -37.45 55.76 -13.78
N LEU A 67 -36.91 54.82 -14.56
CA LEU A 67 -36.52 55.05 -15.96
C LEU A 67 -37.08 53.99 -16.89
N ASP A 68 -37.61 54.46 -18.00
CA ASP A 68 -37.99 53.73 -19.21
C ASP A 68 -37.30 54.41 -20.40
N ALA A 69 -36.47 53.69 -21.15
CA ALA A 69 -35.69 54.27 -22.25
C ALA A 69 -35.64 53.37 -23.49
N ALA A 70 -35.89 53.97 -24.66
CA ALA A 70 -35.86 53.28 -25.95
C ALA A 70 -34.96 54.02 -26.96
N ASN A 71 -34.04 53.28 -27.56
CA ASN A 71 -33.18 53.69 -28.67
C ASN A 71 -33.28 52.70 -29.84
N LEU A 72 -33.79 53.18 -30.98
CA LEU A 72 -34.35 52.31 -32.02
C LEU A 72 -33.44 52.01 -33.23
N SER A 73 -32.21 52.53 -33.31
CA SER A 73 -31.33 52.19 -34.45
C SER A 73 -29.83 52.19 -34.17
N GLU A 74 -29.24 53.34 -33.83
CA GLU A 74 -27.78 53.55 -33.80
C GLU A 74 -27.40 54.42 -32.60
N ASN A 75 -26.11 54.39 -32.21
CA ASN A 75 -25.56 55.03 -31.01
C ASN A 75 -26.20 54.54 -29.71
N GLY A 76 -25.46 54.56 -28.61
CA GLY A 76 -25.91 53.92 -27.39
C GLY A 76 -26.91 54.70 -26.54
N ILE A 77 -27.27 54.10 -25.40
CA ILE A 77 -27.87 54.79 -24.25
C ILE A 77 -26.75 55.02 -23.23
N TYR A 78 -26.50 56.28 -22.86
CA TYR A 78 -25.49 56.70 -21.91
C TYR A 78 -26.14 57.61 -20.87
N ILE A 79 -26.33 57.10 -19.66
CA ILE A 79 -27.05 57.78 -18.57
C ILE A 79 -26.25 57.66 -17.29
N GLU A 80 -26.13 58.78 -16.57
CA GLU A 80 -25.62 58.83 -15.19
C GLU A 80 -26.75 59.37 -14.31
N ASN A 81 -27.20 58.59 -13.34
CA ASN A 81 -28.28 58.96 -12.41
C ASN A 81 -27.73 59.19 -11.02
N ALA A 82 -27.98 60.38 -10.46
CA ALA A 82 -27.44 60.81 -9.18
C ALA A 82 -28.04 60.11 -7.96
N SER A 83 -29.24 59.53 -8.08
CA SER A 83 -29.98 58.83 -7.02
C SER A 83 -30.11 57.33 -7.33
N SER A 84 -30.65 56.55 -6.39
CA SER A 84 -31.06 55.16 -6.67
C SER A 84 -32.04 55.12 -7.84
N LEU A 85 -31.89 54.12 -8.70
CA LEU A 85 -32.61 54.03 -9.96
C LEU A 85 -33.33 52.69 -10.10
N THR A 86 -34.60 52.72 -10.48
CA THR A 86 -35.34 51.54 -10.92
C THR A 86 -35.61 51.59 -12.41
N LEU A 87 -35.10 50.62 -13.16
CA LEU A 87 -35.45 50.40 -14.56
C LEU A 87 -36.77 49.64 -14.60
N ILE A 88 -37.85 50.28 -15.06
CA ILE A 88 -39.20 49.71 -15.04
C ILE A 88 -39.97 50.16 -16.28
N ASP A 89 -40.83 49.29 -16.80
CA ASP A 89 -41.73 49.62 -17.89
C ASP A 89 -42.79 50.63 -17.44
N LEU A 90 -42.68 51.85 -17.93
CA LEU A 90 -43.60 52.96 -17.64
C LEU A 90 -44.59 53.18 -18.79
N ASN A 91 -44.30 52.66 -19.99
CA ASN A 91 -45.09 52.87 -21.21
C ASN A 91 -45.91 51.63 -21.66
N ASN A 92 -45.85 50.52 -20.92
CA ASN A 92 -46.47 49.23 -21.22
C ASN A 92 -45.90 48.52 -22.46
N SER A 93 -44.62 48.73 -22.77
CA SER A 93 -43.90 48.01 -23.85
C SER A 93 -43.43 46.62 -23.43
N SER A 94 -43.60 46.27 -22.15
CA SER A 94 -42.99 45.13 -21.46
C SER A 94 -41.48 45.24 -21.24
N GLN A 95 -40.88 46.40 -21.54
CA GLN A 95 -39.44 46.61 -21.43
C GLN A 95 -39.16 47.91 -20.67
N ALA A 96 -38.21 47.88 -19.74
CA ALA A 96 -37.65 49.11 -19.17
C ALA A 96 -36.66 49.75 -20.14
N ILE A 97 -35.85 48.93 -20.82
CA ILE A 97 -34.84 49.39 -21.77
C ILE A 97 -34.99 48.63 -23.07
N HIS A 98 -35.09 49.35 -24.19
CA HIS A 98 -35.03 48.79 -25.54
C HIS A 98 -33.95 49.50 -26.34
N ASN A 99 -32.81 48.87 -26.55
CA ASN A 99 -31.66 49.51 -27.18
C ASN A 99 -30.99 48.61 -28.20
N ILE A 100 -31.04 49.01 -29.48
CA ILE A 100 -30.47 48.21 -30.58
C ILE A 100 -28.93 48.35 -30.66
N ALA A 101 -28.35 49.38 -30.06
CA ALA A 101 -26.90 49.61 -30.02
C ALA A 101 -26.33 49.30 -28.62
N GLY A 102 -25.14 49.83 -28.27
CA GLY A 102 -24.45 49.63 -26.98
C GLY A 102 -24.85 50.63 -25.91
N GLY A 103 -24.13 50.71 -24.79
CA GLY A 103 -24.37 51.80 -23.84
C GLY A 103 -23.91 51.55 -22.41
N SER A 104 -24.15 52.53 -21.57
CA SER A 104 -23.96 52.45 -20.12
C SER A 104 -25.09 53.17 -19.39
N ILE A 105 -25.68 52.53 -18.38
CA ILE A 105 -26.57 53.17 -17.42
C ILE A 105 -25.97 52.99 -16.04
N VAL A 106 -25.59 54.11 -15.44
CA VAL A 106 -24.96 54.18 -14.12
C VAL A 106 -25.92 54.85 -13.16
N SER A 107 -26.20 54.22 -12.02
CA SER A 107 -26.71 54.88 -10.83
C SER A 107 -25.55 55.11 -9.87
N HIS A 108 -25.47 56.29 -9.26
CA HIS A 108 -24.49 56.55 -8.19
C HIS A 108 -24.89 55.92 -6.85
N HIS A 109 -25.98 55.15 -6.82
CA HIS A 109 -26.50 54.41 -5.68
C HIS A 109 -27.06 53.06 -6.17
N ALA A 110 -27.93 52.40 -5.40
CA ALA A 110 -28.64 51.19 -5.82
C ALA A 110 -29.28 51.29 -7.22
N LEU A 111 -29.14 50.23 -8.01
CA LEU A 111 -29.82 50.04 -9.29
C LEU A 111 -30.71 48.79 -9.23
N THR A 112 -32.00 48.94 -9.56
CA THR A 112 -32.94 47.81 -9.64
C THR A 112 -33.47 47.64 -11.05
N ILE A 113 -33.38 46.43 -11.59
CA ILE A 113 -33.93 46.03 -12.89
C ILE A 113 -35.28 45.34 -12.66
N ALA A 114 -36.37 46.10 -12.71
CA ALA A 114 -37.72 45.63 -12.40
C ALA A 114 -38.54 45.22 -13.63
N SER A 115 -38.08 45.51 -14.84
CA SER A 115 -38.70 45.06 -16.09
C SER A 115 -37.65 44.74 -17.14
N ASP A 116 -38.03 43.97 -18.17
CA ASP A 116 -37.07 43.39 -19.11
C ASP A 116 -36.23 44.45 -19.83
N ILE A 117 -34.98 44.09 -20.12
CA ILE A 117 -34.03 44.85 -20.92
C ILE A 117 -33.78 44.08 -22.21
N GLU A 118 -33.86 44.78 -23.34
CA GLU A 118 -33.41 44.30 -24.65
C GLU A 118 -32.27 45.18 -25.16
N GLN A 119 -31.17 44.53 -25.51
CA GLN A 119 -29.91 45.17 -25.84
C GLN A 119 -29.30 44.54 -27.12
N GLY A 120 -28.59 45.34 -27.92
CA GLY A 120 -28.06 44.90 -29.22
C GLY A 120 -26.54 44.98 -29.43
N THR A 121 -25.77 45.59 -28.54
CA THR A 121 -24.29 45.41 -28.46
C THR A 121 -23.83 45.55 -27.01
N ASP A 122 -22.52 45.53 -26.75
CA ASP A 122 -21.93 45.66 -25.41
C ASP A 122 -22.59 46.73 -24.53
N PHE A 123 -22.89 46.35 -23.29
CA PHE A 123 -23.73 47.13 -22.40
C PHE A 123 -23.30 47.02 -20.95
N THR A 124 -23.29 48.16 -20.26
CA THR A 124 -22.95 48.25 -18.85
C THR A 124 -24.14 48.75 -18.04
N LEU A 125 -24.44 48.04 -16.95
CA LEU A 125 -25.33 48.50 -15.89
C LEU A 125 -24.51 48.57 -14.60
N ALA A 126 -24.43 49.75 -14.00
CA ALA A 126 -23.68 49.97 -12.77
C ALA A 126 -24.58 50.55 -11.68
N ALA A 127 -24.61 49.91 -10.51
CA ALA A 127 -24.98 50.53 -9.24
C ALA A 127 -23.76 51.24 -8.63
N GLY A 128 -23.99 52.08 -7.62
CA GLY A 128 -23.03 53.04 -7.04
C GLY A 128 -21.61 52.51 -6.84
N ASP A 129 -20.64 53.40 -6.88
CA ASP A 129 -19.20 53.11 -6.70
C ASP A 129 -18.69 53.98 -5.53
N SER A 130 -19.32 53.81 -4.36
CA SER A 130 -19.12 54.66 -3.20
C SER A 130 -18.97 53.87 -1.91
N ASP A 131 -18.39 54.47 -0.87
CA ASP A 131 -18.28 53.86 0.48
C ASP A 131 -19.65 53.83 1.23
N SER A 132 -20.77 53.83 0.49
CA SER A 132 -22.11 53.81 1.07
C SER A 132 -22.70 52.43 0.92
N ALA A 133 -22.96 51.78 2.05
CA ALA A 133 -23.77 50.57 2.05
C ALA A 133 -25.09 50.74 1.27
N GLU A 134 -25.54 49.63 0.69
CA GLU A 134 -26.71 49.49 -0.18
C GLU A 134 -26.52 50.00 -1.63
N ASP A 135 -25.30 50.15 -2.13
CA ASP A 135 -24.98 50.41 -3.55
C ASP A 135 -25.14 49.14 -4.43
N ASN A 136 -26.24 48.41 -4.19
CA ASN A 136 -26.57 47.11 -4.76
C ASN A 136 -27.13 47.21 -6.18
N LEU A 137 -26.79 46.21 -7.02
CA LEU A 137 -27.48 45.93 -8.27
C LEU A 137 -28.46 44.76 -8.09
N THR A 138 -29.76 45.05 -8.06
CA THR A 138 -30.81 44.03 -7.95
C THR A 138 -31.46 43.73 -9.30
N ILE A 139 -31.59 42.45 -9.65
CA ILE A 139 -32.13 41.97 -10.93
C ILE A 139 -33.39 41.14 -10.69
N GLU A 140 -34.54 41.68 -11.09
CA GLU A 140 -35.86 41.06 -10.94
C GLU A 140 -36.48 40.67 -12.30
N ALA A 141 -35.83 41.01 -13.41
CA ALA A 141 -36.34 40.84 -14.77
C ALA A 141 -35.25 40.39 -15.74
N ALA A 142 -35.63 40.03 -16.97
CA ALA A 142 -34.68 39.47 -17.94
C ALA A 142 -33.81 40.56 -18.58
N ILE A 143 -32.55 40.23 -18.88
CA ILE A 143 -31.62 41.06 -19.65
C ILE A 143 -31.24 40.26 -20.90
N ASN A 144 -31.72 40.69 -22.07
CA ASN A 144 -31.55 39.97 -23.32
C ASN A 144 -30.64 40.70 -24.30
N HIS A 145 -29.52 40.09 -24.62
CA HIS A 145 -28.56 40.55 -25.61
C HIS A 145 -28.59 39.64 -26.86
N LYS A 146 -29.29 40.09 -27.91
CA LYS A 146 -29.71 39.22 -29.04
C LYS A 146 -28.63 38.94 -30.07
N THR A 147 -27.58 39.75 -30.12
CA THR A 147 -26.54 39.75 -31.17
C THR A 147 -25.22 39.17 -30.70
N GLY A 148 -25.08 38.88 -29.41
CA GLY A 148 -23.82 38.50 -28.77
C GLY A 148 -22.91 39.70 -28.47
N GLY A 149 -21.93 39.49 -27.58
CA GLY A 149 -21.06 40.52 -27.00
C GLY A 149 -21.12 40.51 -25.48
N THR A 150 -20.71 41.59 -24.82
CA THR A 150 -20.52 41.62 -23.36
C THR A 150 -21.65 42.36 -22.64
N ILE A 151 -22.24 41.70 -21.64
CA ILE A 151 -23.07 42.36 -20.62
C ILE A 151 -22.18 42.52 -19.38
N THR A 152 -21.95 43.77 -18.96
CA THR A 152 -21.24 44.08 -17.72
C THR A 152 -22.24 44.58 -16.68
N LEU A 153 -22.31 43.86 -15.58
CA LEU A 153 -23.13 44.17 -14.41
C LEU A 153 -22.18 44.51 -13.28
N GLN A 154 -22.26 45.74 -12.78
CA GLN A 154 -21.37 46.25 -11.76
C GLN A 154 -22.18 46.77 -10.58
N ALA A 155 -21.73 46.48 -9.37
CA ALA A 155 -22.24 47.06 -8.14
C ALA A 155 -21.07 47.50 -7.28
N GLY A 156 -21.33 48.50 -6.44
CA GLY A 156 -20.40 48.84 -5.38
C GLY A 156 -20.41 47.72 -4.37
N ASP A 157 -21.57 47.51 -3.76
CA ASP A 157 -21.83 46.37 -2.90
C ASP A 157 -22.25 45.13 -3.72
N ASP A 158 -23.44 44.58 -3.45
CA ASP A 158 -23.87 43.29 -3.95
C ASP A 158 -24.47 43.35 -5.37
N ILE A 159 -24.27 42.27 -6.12
CA ILE A 159 -25.13 41.92 -7.25
C ILE A 159 -26.09 40.81 -6.82
N ILE A 160 -27.38 41.10 -6.85
CA ILE A 160 -28.45 40.20 -6.39
C ILE A 160 -29.37 39.86 -7.57
N GLN A 161 -29.32 38.63 -8.06
CA GLN A 161 -30.25 38.12 -9.07
C GLN A 161 -31.40 37.36 -8.43
N ASN A 162 -32.54 38.03 -8.28
CA ASN A 162 -33.74 37.44 -7.70
C ASN A 162 -34.61 36.73 -8.72
N ALA A 163 -34.59 37.15 -9.97
CA ALA A 163 -35.35 36.52 -11.05
C ALA A 163 -34.75 36.85 -12.42
N GLY A 164 -35.42 36.40 -13.49
CA GLY A 164 -35.05 36.72 -14.86
C GLY A 164 -33.91 35.87 -15.42
N MET A 165 -33.79 35.90 -16.75
CA MET A 165 -32.68 35.31 -17.49
C MET A 165 -31.73 36.44 -17.91
N ILE A 166 -30.42 36.29 -17.67
CA ILE A 166 -29.40 37.15 -18.28
C ILE A 166 -28.81 36.37 -19.46
N ARG A 167 -29.04 36.85 -20.69
CA ARG A 167 -28.72 36.11 -21.91
C ARG A 167 -27.89 36.95 -22.85
N THR A 168 -26.80 36.37 -23.35
CA THR A 168 -26.01 36.88 -24.47
C THR A 168 -25.64 35.74 -25.41
N GLU A 169 -26.15 35.75 -26.65
CA GLU A 169 -25.94 34.64 -27.58
C GLU A 169 -24.47 34.58 -28.02
N GLY A 170 -23.73 33.58 -27.53
CA GLY A 170 -22.32 33.41 -27.86
C GLY A 170 -21.38 34.44 -27.19
N GLY A 171 -21.90 35.30 -26.33
CA GLY A 171 -21.17 36.40 -25.70
C GLY A 171 -20.68 36.12 -24.28
N HIS A 172 -20.33 37.20 -23.56
CA HIS A 172 -19.77 37.18 -22.21
C HIS A 172 -20.69 37.90 -21.23
N ILE A 173 -20.78 37.41 -20.00
CA ILE A 173 -21.39 38.13 -18.87
C ILE A 173 -20.30 38.36 -17.83
N ASP A 174 -20.04 39.62 -17.51
CA ASP A 174 -19.17 40.02 -16.41
C ASP A 174 -20.04 40.51 -15.26
N LEU A 175 -19.92 39.87 -14.08
CA LEU A 175 -20.54 40.32 -12.84
C LEU A 175 -19.42 40.80 -11.92
N ILE A 176 -19.46 42.07 -11.51
CA ILE A 176 -18.43 42.74 -10.72
C ILE A 176 -19.08 43.39 -9.50
N ALA A 177 -18.97 42.74 -8.34
CA ALA A 177 -19.36 43.27 -7.03
C ALA A 177 -18.12 43.71 -6.25
N GLY A 178 -18.26 44.64 -5.31
CA GLY A 178 -17.12 45.21 -4.56
C GLY A 178 -16.27 46.15 -5.41
N HIS A 179 -16.87 46.86 -6.37
CA HIS A 179 -16.10 47.60 -7.38
C HIS A 179 -15.34 48.82 -6.82
N GLU A 180 -15.81 49.42 -5.73
CA GLU A 180 -15.15 50.52 -5.03
C GLU A 180 -13.82 50.11 -4.38
N GLY A 181 -13.57 48.80 -4.25
CA GLY A 181 -12.36 48.21 -3.71
C GLY A 181 -12.41 48.06 -2.19
N ASP A 182 -11.29 48.32 -1.51
CA ASP A 182 -11.26 48.29 -0.04
C ASP A 182 -12.06 49.48 0.53
N SER A 183 -13.38 49.28 0.68
CA SER A 183 -14.31 50.21 1.31
C SER A 183 -14.14 50.23 2.84
N THR A 184 -14.84 51.16 3.50
CA THR A 184 -14.90 51.20 4.98
C THR A 184 -16.27 50.80 5.54
N ASP A 185 -17.24 50.50 4.68
CA ASP A 185 -18.49 49.89 5.13
C ASP A 185 -18.29 48.40 5.40
N ASP A 186 -19.28 47.83 6.08
CA ASP A 186 -19.26 46.44 6.53
C ASP A 186 -19.71 45.47 5.42
N ASP A 187 -20.09 45.98 4.25
CA ASP A 187 -20.49 45.24 3.06
C ASP A 187 -19.32 45.31 2.05
N GLN A 188 -18.93 44.17 1.47
CA GLN A 188 -17.73 44.09 0.61
C GLN A 188 -18.05 43.48 -0.74
N GLY A 189 -19.32 43.52 -1.14
CA GLY A 189 -19.79 43.14 -2.46
C GLY A 189 -19.70 41.66 -2.78
N GLY A 190 -20.79 40.95 -2.48
CA GLY A 190 -21.06 39.58 -2.89
C GLY A 190 -21.86 39.48 -4.18
N ILE A 191 -22.01 38.25 -4.68
CA ILE A 191 -22.90 37.96 -5.81
C ILE A 191 -23.83 36.82 -5.40
N GLU A 192 -25.13 37.09 -5.35
CA GLU A 192 -26.16 36.12 -4.97
C GLU A 192 -27.16 35.88 -6.11
N ASN A 193 -27.52 34.61 -6.35
CA ASN A 193 -28.65 34.26 -7.20
C ASN A 193 -29.67 33.40 -6.45
N THR A 194 -30.90 33.90 -6.33
CA THR A 194 -31.97 33.21 -5.61
C THR A 194 -32.98 32.51 -6.53
N SER A 195 -33.20 32.99 -7.77
CA SER A 195 -34.05 32.27 -8.74
C SER A 195 -33.83 32.56 -10.24
N GLY A 196 -32.76 33.26 -10.61
CA GLY A 196 -32.39 33.54 -12.00
C GLY A 196 -31.50 32.47 -12.66
N HIS A 197 -31.19 32.68 -13.94
CA HIS A 197 -30.22 31.86 -14.69
C HIS A 197 -29.51 32.67 -15.79
N MET A 198 -28.43 32.11 -16.33
CA MET A 198 -27.61 32.73 -17.37
C MET A 198 -27.48 31.88 -18.62
N VAL A 199 -27.40 32.54 -19.77
CA VAL A 199 -27.04 31.91 -21.05
C VAL A 199 -25.93 32.73 -21.70
N ALA A 200 -24.71 32.18 -21.73
CA ALA A 200 -23.52 32.86 -22.27
C ALA A 200 -22.45 31.84 -22.70
N SER A 201 -21.53 32.26 -23.56
CA SER A 201 -20.32 31.47 -23.80
C SER A 201 -19.45 31.45 -22.55
N THR A 202 -19.23 32.62 -21.96
CA THR A 202 -18.37 32.78 -20.78
C THR A 202 -19.10 33.60 -19.74
N VAL A 203 -19.01 33.17 -18.48
CA VAL A 203 -19.41 33.99 -17.33
C VAL A 203 -18.19 34.19 -16.44
N ASN A 204 -17.98 35.44 -16.03
CA ASN A 204 -16.90 35.85 -15.17
C ASN A 204 -17.46 36.53 -13.92
N PHE A 205 -17.25 35.90 -12.77
CA PHE A 205 -17.60 36.44 -11.46
C PHE A 205 -16.39 37.13 -10.84
N GLN A 206 -16.53 38.39 -10.47
CA GLN A 206 -15.57 39.14 -9.68
C GLN A 206 -16.28 39.71 -8.47
N ALA A 207 -15.85 39.33 -7.29
CA ALA A 207 -16.43 39.78 -6.03
C ALA A 207 -15.34 39.92 -4.97
N ASP A 208 -15.52 40.83 -4.03
CA ASP A 208 -14.64 40.91 -2.88
C ASP A 208 -15.11 39.95 -1.77
N ASP A 209 -16.43 39.82 -1.58
CA ASP A 209 -17.05 38.80 -0.72
C ASP A 209 -17.63 37.62 -1.54
N THR A 210 -18.44 36.79 -0.89
CA THR A 210 -18.84 35.46 -1.32
C THR A 210 -19.73 35.50 -2.56
N VAL A 211 -19.44 34.59 -3.49
CA VAL A 211 -20.33 34.30 -4.62
C VAL A 211 -21.15 33.05 -4.31
N SER A 212 -22.47 33.19 -4.34
CA SER A 212 -23.41 32.08 -4.26
C SER A 212 -24.40 32.11 -5.40
N TYR A 213 -24.14 31.27 -6.41
CA TYR A 213 -24.92 31.24 -7.63
C TYR A 213 -25.48 29.85 -7.90
N ALA A 214 -26.77 29.65 -7.58
CA ALA A 214 -27.47 28.41 -7.82
C ALA A 214 -28.51 28.58 -8.93
N SER A 215 -28.35 27.86 -10.05
CA SER A 215 -29.31 27.91 -11.16
C SER A 215 -29.46 26.54 -11.79
N GLN A 216 -30.70 26.10 -12.01
CA GLN A 216 -30.95 24.84 -12.70
C GLN A 216 -30.83 24.99 -14.23
N ASN A 217 -30.98 26.19 -14.78
CA ASN A 217 -31.15 26.37 -16.23
C ASN A 217 -29.98 27.13 -16.88
N SER A 218 -28.84 27.26 -16.20
CA SER A 218 -27.72 28.02 -16.74
C SER A 218 -27.02 27.24 -17.87
N GLN A 219 -26.86 27.90 -19.02
CA GLN A 219 -26.15 27.39 -20.18
C GLN A 219 -24.87 28.22 -20.35
N ILE A 220 -23.81 27.78 -19.68
CA ILE A 220 -22.51 28.45 -19.65
C ILE A 220 -21.48 27.48 -20.23
N HIS A 221 -20.72 27.90 -21.23
CA HIS A 221 -19.67 27.05 -21.80
C HIS A 221 -18.33 27.15 -21.06
N GLN A 222 -18.05 28.28 -20.41
CA GLN A 222 -16.81 28.53 -19.68
C GLN A 222 -17.08 29.37 -18.44
N LEU A 223 -16.64 28.88 -17.29
CA LEU A 223 -16.80 29.53 -16.00
C LEU A 223 -15.47 30.13 -15.52
N LYS A 224 -15.50 31.40 -15.13
CA LYS A 224 -14.41 32.09 -14.45
C LYS A 224 -14.89 32.74 -13.16
N ALA A 225 -14.04 32.74 -12.15
CA ALA A 225 -14.32 33.44 -10.90
C ALA A 225 -13.04 33.93 -10.22
N LYS A 226 -13.14 35.11 -9.62
CA LYS A 226 -12.15 35.65 -8.68
C LYS A 226 -12.89 36.25 -7.48
N VAL A 227 -12.68 35.64 -6.31
CA VAL A 227 -13.25 36.07 -5.03
C VAL A 227 -12.12 36.43 -4.07
N THR A 228 -12.07 37.68 -3.61
CA THR A 228 -10.89 38.19 -2.87
C THR A 228 -10.85 37.74 -1.40
N LYS A 229 -12.00 37.67 -0.71
CA LYS A 229 -12.09 37.36 0.74
C LYS A 229 -13.09 36.25 1.06
N GLY A 230 -14.14 36.10 0.25
CA GLY A 230 -15.20 35.10 0.43
C GLY A 230 -14.95 33.75 -0.25
N GLY A 231 -15.98 32.90 -0.23
CA GLY A 231 -16.00 31.62 -0.96
C GLY A 231 -16.68 31.73 -2.34
N PHE A 232 -16.57 30.67 -3.14
CA PHE A 232 -17.26 30.56 -4.43
C PHE A 232 -18.14 29.32 -4.45
N SER A 233 -19.45 29.49 -4.65
CA SER A 233 -20.38 28.38 -4.82
C SER A 233 -21.18 28.50 -6.10
N PHE A 234 -21.18 27.44 -6.91
CA PHE A 234 -21.89 27.37 -8.18
C PHE A 234 -22.60 26.04 -8.34
N THR A 235 -23.91 26.08 -8.62
CA THR A 235 -24.73 24.89 -8.90
C THR A 235 -25.37 25.02 -10.27
N ASN A 236 -25.24 23.97 -11.09
CA ASN A 236 -25.87 23.85 -12.40
C ASN A 236 -26.58 22.48 -12.58
N GLU A 237 -27.64 22.43 -13.39
CA GLU A 237 -28.22 21.13 -13.78
C GLU A 237 -27.27 20.38 -14.72
N GLY A 238 -26.75 21.07 -15.75
CA GLY A 238 -25.80 20.50 -16.70
C GLY A 238 -24.36 20.51 -16.22
N SER A 239 -23.44 20.13 -17.11
CA SER A 239 -22.00 20.17 -16.84
C SER A 239 -21.50 21.58 -16.51
N ILE A 240 -20.40 21.64 -15.78
CA ILE A 240 -19.65 22.85 -15.45
C ILE A 240 -18.28 22.71 -16.11
N SER A 241 -17.91 23.64 -16.98
CA SER A 241 -16.58 23.69 -17.61
C SER A 241 -15.81 24.91 -17.08
N ILE A 242 -14.67 24.65 -16.47
CA ILE A 242 -13.90 25.61 -15.66
C ILE A 242 -12.70 26.11 -16.46
N ASP A 243 -12.48 27.43 -16.52
CA ASP A 243 -11.19 27.98 -17.00
C ASP A 243 -10.33 28.56 -15.88
N SER A 244 -10.94 29.21 -14.88
CA SER A 244 -10.21 29.59 -13.67
C SER A 244 -11.17 30.03 -12.56
N ILE A 245 -11.05 29.44 -11.38
CA ILE A 245 -11.76 29.82 -10.15
C ILE A 245 -10.71 30.02 -9.06
N VAL A 246 -10.67 31.25 -8.55
CA VAL A 246 -9.80 31.62 -7.43
C VAL A 246 -10.67 32.22 -6.33
N ALA A 247 -10.58 31.67 -5.11
CA ALA A 247 -11.27 32.20 -3.93
C ALA A 247 -10.34 32.16 -2.71
N ASP A 248 -10.54 33.01 -1.71
CA ASP A 248 -9.82 32.89 -0.43
C ASP A 248 -10.51 31.85 0.48
N GLY A 249 -11.84 31.85 0.51
CA GLY A 249 -12.66 30.85 1.19
C GLY A 249 -12.98 29.61 0.35
N ASP A 250 -13.88 28.77 0.86
CA ASP A 250 -14.23 27.48 0.24
C ASP A 250 -14.76 27.62 -1.20
N ILE A 251 -14.46 26.61 -2.02
CA ILE A 251 -15.01 26.46 -3.37
C ILE A 251 -15.95 25.26 -3.40
N THR A 252 -17.22 25.46 -3.79
CA THR A 252 -18.23 24.41 -3.91
C THR A 252 -18.86 24.40 -5.30
N LEU A 253 -18.68 23.32 -6.05
CA LEU A 253 -19.23 23.14 -7.39
C LEU A 253 -20.16 21.92 -7.43
N VAL A 254 -21.36 22.11 -7.96
CA VAL A 254 -22.37 21.04 -8.07
C VAL A 254 -22.94 20.99 -9.48
N SER A 255 -22.63 19.92 -10.21
CA SER A 255 -23.32 19.55 -11.46
C SER A 255 -24.33 18.44 -11.16
N GLN A 256 -25.62 18.76 -11.23
CA GLN A 256 -26.69 17.84 -10.78
C GLN A 256 -26.95 16.68 -11.75
N ALA A 257 -26.62 16.84 -13.03
CA ALA A 257 -26.86 15.85 -14.06
C ALA A 257 -25.71 15.73 -15.09
N GLY A 258 -24.56 16.38 -14.87
CA GLY A 258 -23.42 16.33 -15.78
C GLY A 258 -22.07 16.20 -15.07
N SER A 259 -21.02 16.61 -15.78
CA SER A 259 -19.62 16.56 -15.34
C SER A 259 -19.13 17.91 -14.83
N ILE A 260 -18.06 17.91 -14.03
CA ILE A 260 -17.23 19.09 -13.76
C ILE A 260 -15.92 18.88 -14.52
N THR A 261 -15.62 19.73 -15.51
CA THR A 261 -14.44 19.54 -16.36
C THR A 261 -13.55 20.77 -16.44
N ASP A 262 -12.27 20.56 -16.71
CA ASP A 262 -11.43 21.60 -17.32
C ASP A 262 -12.06 22.06 -18.66
N HIS A 263 -11.89 23.33 -18.99
CA HIS A 263 -12.25 23.94 -20.25
C HIS A 263 -11.12 23.86 -21.29
N ALA A 264 -9.87 23.88 -20.86
CA ALA A 264 -8.70 23.90 -21.73
C ALA A 264 -8.07 22.51 -21.85
N ASP A 265 -6.99 22.43 -22.61
CA ASP A 265 -6.08 21.28 -22.62
C ASP A 265 -4.71 21.87 -22.33
N ASP A 266 -4.47 22.14 -21.04
CA ASP A 266 -3.30 22.84 -20.56
C ASP A 266 -2.98 22.47 -19.10
N SER A 267 -1.84 22.92 -18.58
CA SER A 267 -1.39 22.54 -17.22
C SER A 267 -1.56 23.66 -16.19
N ARG A 268 -2.32 24.71 -16.52
CA ARG A 268 -2.59 25.81 -15.60
C ARG A 268 -3.54 25.32 -14.52
N ILE A 269 -3.41 25.91 -13.34
CA ILE A 269 -4.33 25.62 -12.23
C ILE A 269 -5.69 26.24 -12.52
N ASP A 270 -6.72 25.39 -12.59
CA ASP A 270 -8.11 25.79 -12.79
C ASP A 270 -8.76 26.22 -11.49
N ILE A 271 -8.53 25.49 -10.39
CA ILE A 271 -9.15 25.78 -9.09
C ILE A 271 -8.08 26.11 -8.05
N ARG A 272 -8.20 27.26 -7.38
CA ARG A 272 -7.29 27.66 -6.30
C ARG A 272 -8.04 28.27 -5.12
N THR A 273 -7.76 27.78 -3.92
CA THR A 273 -8.31 28.33 -2.68
C THR A 273 -7.42 28.07 -1.46
N GLN A 274 -7.53 28.89 -0.42
CA GLN A 274 -6.95 28.60 0.90
C GLN A 274 -7.90 27.73 1.77
N GLY A 275 -9.17 27.64 1.40
CA GLY A 275 -10.20 26.82 2.03
C GLY A 275 -10.30 25.41 1.44
N LYS A 276 -11.49 24.83 1.59
CA LYS A 276 -11.84 23.49 1.08
C LYS A 276 -12.36 23.56 -0.35
N ILE A 277 -12.01 22.57 -1.15
CA ILE A 277 -12.60 22.30 -2.47
C ILE A 277 -13.65 21.19 -2.32
N SER A 278 -14.90 21.47 -2.72
CA SER A 278 -15.99 20.50 -2.75
C SER A 278 -16.56 20.38 -4.16
N LEU A 279 -16.40 19.23 -4.79
CA LEU A 279 -16.85 18.92 -6.15
C LEU A 279 -17.89 17.81 -6.10
N THR A 280 -19.07 18.04 -6.67
CA THR A 280 -20.10 17.01 -6.82
C THR A 280 -20.59 17.01 -8.26
N ALA A 281 -20.34 15.93 -8.97
CA ALA A 281 -20.81 15.71 -10.32
C ALA A 281 -21.69 14.47 -10.37
N GLN A 282 -22.64 14.45 -11.32
CA GLN A 282 -23.36 13.23 -11.60
C GLN A 282 -22.49 12.29 -12.45
N ASP A 283 -21.75 12.83 -13.42
CA ASP A 283 -20.85 12.09 -14.29
C ASP A 283 -19.38 12.32 -13.88
N ASN A 284 -18.48 12.79 -14.75
CA ASN A 284 -17.05 12.87 -14.46
C ASN A 284 -16.66 14.13 -13.68
N ILE A 285 -15.57 14.04 -12.90
CA ILE A 285 -14.77 15.17 -12.45
C ILE A 285 -13.38 14.99 -13.07
N GLY A 286 -12.93 15.88 -13.96
CA GLY A 286 -11.62 15.74 -14.58
C GLY A 286 -11.42 16.58 -15.84
N GLY A 287 -10.59 16.14 -16.77
CA GLY A 287 -10.32 16.86 -18.01
C GLY A 287 -11.40 16.65 -19.09
N LEU A 288 -11.13 17.16 -20.30
CA LEU A 288 -11.99 16.97 -21.47
C LEU A 288 -11.69 15.65 -22.20
N ASP A 289 -12.73 14.99 -22.71
CA ASP A 289 -12.63 13.70 -23.45
C ASP A 289 -11.64 13.68 -24.65
N ASN A 290 -11.06 14.81 -25.08
CA ASN A 290 -10.24 14.92 -26.30
C ASN A 290 -8.87 15.65 -26.11
N GLY A 291 -8.35 15.78 -24.90
CA GLY A 291 -7.05 16.45 -24.69
C GLY A 291 -6.51 16.23 -23.28
N ASP A 292 -7.04 17.00 -22.33
CA ASP A 292 -6.67 16.89 -20.93
C ASP A 292 -7.37 15.71 -20.25
N THR A 293 -6.63 14.97 -19.44
CA THR A 293 -7.22 13.90 -18.61
C THR A 293 -7.67 14.44 -17.26
N TYR A 294 -7.02 15.50 -16.76
CA TYR A 294 -7.16 15.93 -15.39
C TYR A 294 -7.87 17.28 -15.29
N LEU A 295 -8.42 17.54 -14.11
CA LEU A 295 -8.76 18.89 -13.67
C LEU A 295 -7.65 19.37 -12.73
N GLU A 296 -7.07 20.53 -13.02
CA GLU A 296 -5.92 21.04 -12.30
C GLU A 296 -6.36 21.81 -11.06
N ILE A 297 -5.85 21.37 -9.92
CA ILE A 297 -6.10 22.02 -8.62
C ILE A 297 -4.79 22.55 -8.03
N GLY A 298 -4.86 23.73 -7.43
CA GLY A 298 -3.77 24.28 -6.63
C GLY A 298 -3.68 23.61 -5.26
N SER A 299 -2.86 24.18 -4.39
CA SER A 299 -2.95 23.90 -2.96
C SER A 299 -4.38 24.19 -2.48
N SER A 300 -4.88 23.31 -1.61
CA SER A 300 -6.15 23.47 -0.89
C SER A 300 -5.98 22.91 0.52
N ALA A 301 -6.80 23.37 1.46
CA ALA A 301 -6.78 22.82 2.81
C ALA A 301 -7.35 21.39 2.87
N ALA A 302 -8.31 21.09 1.99
CA ALA A 302 -9.01 19.80 1.92
C ALA A 302 -9.76 19.66 0.60
N LEU A 303 -9.93 18.41 0.15
CA LEU A 303 -10.72 18.02 -1.01
C LEU A 303 -11.85 17.07 -0.61
N ASN A 304 -13.07 17.37 -1.08
CA ASN A 304 -14.19 16.43 -1.14
C ASN A 304 -14.69 16.31 -2.59
N ALA A 305 -14.50 15.16 -3.23
CA ALA A 305 -14.88 14.93 -4.63
C ALA A 305 -15.84 13.74 -4.75
N ILE A 306 -17.01 13.95 -5.35
CA ILE A 306 -18.06 12.92 -5.47
C ILE A 306 -18.57 12.83 -6.91
N SER A 307 -18.55 11.62 -7.47
CA SER A 307 -19.17 11.25 -8.74
C SER A 307 -20.20 10.13 -8.54
N ASN A 308 -21.46 10.34 -8.95
CA ASN A 308 -22.55 9.40 -8.59
C ASN A 308 -22.84 8.30 -9.65
N ASN A 309 -22.77 8.56 -10.96
CA ASN A 309 -23.16 7.62 -12.03
C ASN A 309 -21.99 6.73 -12.52
N SER A 310 -21.09 6.30 -11.64
CA SER A 310 -19.85 5.62 -12.05
C SER A 310 -18.92 6.48 -12.92
N GLY A 311 -19.03 7.81 -12.81
CA GLY A 311 -18.07 8.71 -13.45
C GLY A 311 -16.70 8.64 -12.79
N HIS A 312 -15.69 9.09 -13.52
CA HIS A 312 -14.32 9.11 -13.06
C HIS A 312 -14.02 10.37 -12.25
N ILE A 313 -13.03 10.29 -11.36
CA ILE A 313 -12.44 11.46 -10.70
C ILE A 313 -10.95 11.49 -11.07
N PHE A 314 -10.58 12.41 -11.96
CA PHE A 314 -9.22 12.60 -12.44
C PHE A 314 -8.72 13.99 -12.06
N LEU A 315 -7.80 14.07 -11.09
CA LEU A 315 -7.30 15.34 -10.57
C LEU A 315 -5.77 15.43 -10.63
N ASN A 316 -5.27 16.64 -10.89
CA ASN A 316 -3.85 16.95 -10.89
C ASN A 316 -3.56 18.12 -9.95
N ALA A 317 -3.08 17.81 -8.75
CA ALA A 317 -2.69 18.80 -7.75
C ALA A 317 -1.25 19.27 -7.97
N LYS A 318 -1.05 20.59 -8.12
CA LYS A 318 0.29 21.16 -8.36
C LYS A 318 1.17 21.26 -7.11
N ASP A 319 0.60 21.01 -5.93
CA ASP A 319 1.28 21.04 -4.63
C ASP A 319 0.91 19.76 -3.83
N HIS A 320 0.96 19.82 -2.49
CA HIS A 320 0.38 18.85 -1.58
C HIS A 320 -1.16 18.83 -1.67
N LEU A 321 -1.76 17.64 -1.50
CA LEU A 321 -3.20 17.43 -1.48
C LEU A 321 -3.66 16.68 -0.23
N VAL A 322 -4.70 17.20 0.42
CA VAL A 322 -5.43 16.51 1.49
C VAL A 322 -6.78 16.05 0.94
N ILE A 323 -7.00 14.75 0.86
CA ILE A 323 -8.25 14.14 0.42
C ILE A 323 -9.06 13.78 1.65
N GLU A 324 -10.05 14.60 2.03
CA GLU A 324 -10.97 14.21 3.11
C GLU A 324 -11.91 13.09 2.64
N ASN A 325 -12.41 13.20 1.41
CA ASN A 325 -13.27 12.18 0.80
C ASN A 325 -13.18 12.23 -0.74
N ALA A 326 -12.99 11.09 -1.39
CA ALA A 326 -13.18 10.94 -2.83
C ALA A 326 -14.02 9.69 -3.12
N THR A 327 -15.15 9.84 -3.81
CA THR A 327 -16.13 8.75 -3.98
C THR A 327 -16.64 8.65 -5.40
N THR A 328 -16.61 7.42 -5.95
CA THR A 328 -17.35 7.03 -7.15
C THR A 328 -17.96 5.63 -6.97
N GLU A 329 -19.13 5.39 -7.57
CA GLU A 329 -19.84 4.10 -7.42
C GLU A 329 -19.12 2.95 -8.15
N ASN A 330 -18.74 3.15 -9.42
CA ASN A 330 -17.97 2.18 -10.22
C ASN A 330 -16.94 2.85 -11.16
N GLY A 331 -16.56 4.10 -10.89
CA GLY A 331 -15.54 4.80 -11.66
C GLY A 331 -14.13 4.54 -11.14
N THR A 332 -13.15 4.94 -11.95
CA THR A 332 -11.75 5.06 -11.51
C THR A 332 -11.53 6.40 -10.83
N ILE A 333 -10.74 6.39 -9.75
CA ILE A 333 -10.14 7.59 -9.18
C ILE A 333 -8.65 7.58 -9.57
N ASP A 334 -8.18 8.62 -10.23
CA ASP A 334 -6.78 8.84 -10.62
C ASP A 334 -6.36 10.23 -10.16
N ILE A 335 -5.46 10.29 -9.18
CA ILE A 335 -5.03 11.55 -8.57
C ILE A 335 -3.51 11.60 -8.56
N THR A 336 -2.97 12.64 -9.20
CA THR A 336 -1.55 12.98 -9.12
C THR A 336 -1.38 14.24 -8.29
N ALA A 337 -0.38 14.27 -7.42
CA ALA A 337 0.05 15.45 -6.68
C ALA A 337 1.56 15.64 -6.84
N ASN A 338 2.00 16.89 -6.97
CA ASN A 338 3.44 17.18 -7.00
C ASN A 338 4.10 17.00 -5.62
N GLY A 339 3.35 17.18 -4.53
CA GLY A 339 3.80 16.94 -3.15
C GLY A 339 3.16 15.70 -2.54
N ASP A 340 2.99 15.70 -1.22
CA ASP A 340 2.36 14.59 -0.51
C ASP A 340 0.86 14.47 -0.83
N ILE A 341 0.32 13.27 -0.66
CA ILE A 341 -1.11 13.00 -0.64
C ILE A 341 -1.49 12.47 0.74
N SER A 342 -2.27 13.23 1.51
CA SER A 342 -2.91 12.75 2.74
C SER A 342 -4.28 12.18 2.42
N VAL A 343 -4.57 10.95 2.83
CA VAL A 343 -5.80 10.22 2.51
C VAL A 343 -6.67 10.10 3.75
N GLY A 344 -7.89 10.62 3.71
CA GLY A 344 -8.93 10.38 4.72
C GLY A 344 -9.86 9.23 4.33
N GLN A 345 -10.56 9.35 3.20
CA GLN A 345 -11.34 8.25 2.65
C GLN A 345 -11.44 8.30 1.13
N ILE A 346 -11.27 7.16 0.48
CA ILE A 346 -11.41 6.95 -0.96
C ILE A 346 -12.26 5.71 -1.20
N GLN A 347 -13.29 5.84 -2.03
CA GLN A 347 -14.12 4.74 -2.50
C GLN A 347 -14.25 4.78 -4.02
N SER A 348 -13.86 3.70 -4.70
CA SER A 348 -13.91 3.61 -6.16
C SER A 348 -14.02 2.18 -6.69
N ASP A 349 -14.12 2.01 -8.01
CA ASP A 349 -13.86 0.70 -8.64
C ASP A 349 -12.37 0.42 -8.61
N SER A 350 -11.54 1.28 -9.24
CA SER A 350 -10.07 1.22 -9.23
C SER A 350 -9.45 2.53 -8.73
N LEU A 351 -8.22 2.46 -8.21
CA LEU A 351 -7.51 3.61 -7.67
C LEU A 351 -6.10 3.71 -8.21
N VAL A 352 -5.72 4.92 -8.64
CA VAL A 352 -4.34 5.32 -8.91
C VAL A 352 -4.04 6.58 -8.09
N LEU A 353 -3.01 6.52 -7.24
CA LEU A 353 -2.47 7.68 -6.54
C LEU A 353 -0.99 7.83 -6.87
N ASN A 354 -0.58 9.04 -7.25
CA ASN A 354 0.80 9.36 -7.58
C ASN A 354 1.28 10.64 -6.88
N ALA A 355 2.26 10.51 -5.97
CA ALA A 355 2.92 11.61 -5.30
C ALA A 355 4.32 11.84 -5.92
N ASP A 356 4.41 12.72 -6.92
CA ASP A 356 5.59 12.87 -7.79
C ASP A 356 6.87 13.30 -7.06
N GLN A 357 6.76 14.03 -5.95
CA GLN A 357 7.91 14.43 -5.13
C GLN A 357 7.64 14.29 -3.63
N GLY A 358 6.66 13.47 -3.25
CA GLY A 358 6.22 13.34 -1.86
C GLY A 358 5.83 11.92 -1.48
N SER A 359 5.21 11.82 -0.31
CA SER A 359 4.70 10.60 0.29
C SER A 359 3.18 10.46 0.11
N ILE A 360 2.66 9.25 0.22
CA ILE A 360 1.22 8.99 0.37
C ILE A 360 1.00 8.48 1.80
N HIS A 361 0.13 9.11 2.58
CA HIS A 361 -0.09 8.69 3.97
C HIS A 361 -1.55 8.84 4.40
N ASP A 362 -1.95 8.05 5.39
CA ASP A 362 -3.20 8.25 6.11
C ASP A 362 -3.22 9.64 6.77
N MET A 363 -4.30 10.39 6.54
CA MET A 363 -4.54 11.72 7.11
C MET A 363 -4.65 11.66 8.64
N THR A 364 -5.17 10.57 9.18
CA THR A 364 -5.36 10.36 10.62
C THR A 364 -4.95 8.94 10.99
N ASP A 365 -3.64 8.69 11.15
CA ASP A 365 -3.04 7.41 11.60
C ASP A 365 -3.92 6.64 12.62
N ASP A 366 -4.87 5.87 12.12
CA ASP A 366 -5.90 5.21 12.91
C ASP A 366 -6.15 3.76 12.46
N THR A 367 -7.40 3.32 12.40
CA THR A 367 -7.77 1.94 11.96
C THR A 367 -9.03 1.96 11.09
N VAL A 368 -9.53 3.15 10.76
CA VAL A 368 -10.67 3.36 9.88
C VAL A 368 -10.18 3.12 8.47
N ILE A 369 -10.98 2.39 7.68
CA ILE A 369 -10.60 2.07 6.31
C ILE A 369 -10.52 3.35 5.47
N ASP A 370 -9.32 3.64 4.97
CA ASP A 370 -9.02 4.74 4.08
C ASP A 370 -9.43 4.43 2.65
N ILE A 371 -9.11 3.24 2.16
CA ILE A 371 -9.25 2.89 0.74
C ILE A 371 -10.17 1.68 0.56
N ILE A 372 -11.26 1.90 -0.18
CA ILE A 372 -12.26 0.89 -0.54
C ILE A 372 -12.34 0.78 -2.06
N THR A 373 -11.83 -0.31 -2.63
CA THR A 373 -11.88 -0.56 -4.08
C THR A 373 -12.38 -1.96 -4.41
N ASN A 374 -12.98 -2.12 -5.60
CA ASN A 374 -13.36 -3.44 -6.14
C ASN A 374 -12.31 -4.03 -7.10
N GLN A 375 -11.40 -3.19 -7.58
CA GLN A 375 -10.33 -3.46 -8.55
C GLN A 375 -8.98 -3.00 -7.96
N PRO A 376 -7.85 -3.20 -8.69
CA PRO A 376 -6.53 -2.90 -8.16
C PRO A 376 -6.34 -1.46 -7.69
N ILE A 377 -5.51 -1.34 -6.66
CA ILE A 377 -4.95 -0.12 -6.09
C ILE A 377 -3.52 0.00 -6.60
N ASP A 378 -3.19 1.10 -7.27
CA ASP A 378 -1.82 1.45 -7.69
C ASP A 378 -1.37 2.72 -6.94
N LEU A 379 -0.38 2.56 -6.05
CA LEU A 379 0.19 3.64 -5.26
C LEU A 379 1.64 3.86 -5.70
N THR A 380 1.97 5.08 -6.11
CA THR A 380 3.35 5.47 -6.43
C THR A 380 3.70 6.73 -5.64
N ALA A 381 4.78 6.67 -4.89
CA ALA A 381 5.35 7.80 -4.17
C ALA A 381 6.84 7.92 -4.52
N THR A 382 7.35 9.15 -4.56
CA THR A 382 8.80 9.37 -4.57
C THR A 382 9.41 9.06 -3.22
N GLU A 383 8.70 9.43 -2.15
CA GLU A 383 9.07 9.16 -0.78
C GLU A 383 8.35 7.90 -0.22
N SER A 384 7.71 7.96 0.96
CA SER A 384 7.08 6.81 1.61
C SER A 384 5.60 6.59 1.21
N ILE A 385 5.09 5.38 1.51
CA ILE A 385 3.65 5.08 1.53
C ILE A 385 3.31 4.57 2.94
N GLU A 386 2.60 5.34 3.75
CA GLU A 386 2.54 5.10 5.20
C GLU A 386 1.12 4.95 5.74
N ASN A 387 0.94 3.91 6.57
CA ASN A 387 -0.21 3.67 7.45
C ASN A 387 -1.58 3.63 6.78
N LEU A 388 -1.65 3.32 5.49
CA LEU A 388 -2.95 3.21 4.81
C LEU A 388 -3.71 1.95 5.24
N ASP A 389 -4.95 2.13 5.69
CA ASP A 389 -5.90 1.07 6.02
C ASP A 389 -6.77 0.70 4.82
N LEU A 390 -6.63 -0.55 4.37
CA LEU A 390 -7.28 -1.05 3.17
C LEU A 390 -8.49 -1.94 3.50
N ALA A 391 -9.49 -1.89 2.63
CA ALA A 391 -10.61 -2.83 2.68
C ALA A 391 -10.14 -4.28 2.48
N ALA A 392 -10.98 -5.22 2.90
CA ALA A 392 -10.76 -6.63 2.61
C ALA A 392 -10.80 -6.91 1.09
N ASP A 393 -10.09 -7.95 0.66
CA ASP A 393 -9.98 -8.41 -0.72
C ASP A 393 -9.28 -7.43 -1.68
N SER A 394 -8.61 -6.40 -1.15
CA SER A 394 -7.83 -5.46 -1.96
C SER A 394 -6.68 -6.13 -2.71
N THR A 395 -6.49 -5.70 -3.96
CA THR A 395 -5.35 -6.06 -4.80
C THR A 395 -4.45 -4.85 -4.95
N VAL A 396 -3.20 -4.94 -4.54
CA VAL A 396 -2.32 -3.77 -4.37
C VAL A 396 -1.05 -3.89 -5.19
N LYS A 397 -0.69 -2.78 -5.80
CA LYS A 397 0.65 -2.44 -6.25
C LYS A 397 1.08 -1.15 -5.55
N ALA A 398 2.23 -1.16 -4.91
CA ALA A 398 2.74 -0.01 -4.16
C ALA A 398 4.24 0.16 -4.39
N ARG A 399 4.68 1.39 -4.66
CA ARG A 399 6.08 1.68 -4.95
C ARG A 399 6.55 2.99 -4.33
N SER A 400 7.64 2.94 -3.57
CA SER A 400 8.50 4.08 -3.27
C SER A 400 9.65 4.08 -4.30
N THR A 401 9.80 5.17 -5.04
CA THR A 401 10.69 5.18 -6.22
C THR A 401 12.11 5.66 -5.94
N GLU A 402 12.33 6.51 -4.94
CA GLU A 402 13.67 7.02 -4.60
C GLU A 402 14.08 6.63 -3.17
N SER A 403 13.23 6.88 -2.17
CA SER A 403 13.49 6.50 -0.77
C SER A 403 12.21 6.45 0.05
N GLY A 404 11.98 5.43 0.86
CA GLY A 404 10.86 5.47 1.81
C GLY A 404 10.33 4.10 2.17
N ASP A 405 9.67 4.05 3.31
CA ASP A 405 9.02 2.84 3.80
C ASP A 405 7.67 2.64 3.10
N ILE A 406 7.22 1.39 3.01
CA ILE A 406 5.84 1.06 2.65
C ILE A 406 5.19 0.34 3.82
N THR A 407 4.19 0.99 4.44
CA THR A 407 3.38 0.42 5.53
C THR A 407 1.92 0.38 5.11
N LEU A 408 1.33 -0.82 5.06
CA LEU A 408 -0.08 -1.04 4.72
C LEU A 408 -0.75 -1.95 5.74
N ASN A 409 -2.01 -1.62 6.05
CA ASN A 409 -2.87 -2.39 6.93
C ASN A 409 -4.11 -2.86 6.16
N ALA A 410 -4.70 -4.00 6.54
CA ALA A 410 -5.99 -4.42 5.99
C ALA A 410 -6.82 -5.24 6.99
N THR A 411 -8.14 -5.09 6.92
CA THR A 411 -9.08 -5.82 7.79
C THR A 411 -9.37 -7.25 7.33
N GLY A 412 -8.92 -7.64 6.14
CA GLY A 412 -9.15 -8.95 5.54
C GLY A 412 -8.11 -9.30 4.49
N GLN A 413 -8.43 -10.26 3.61
CA GLN A 413 -7.44 -10.76 2.65
C GLN A 413 -6.80 -9.64 1.81
N LEU A 414 -5.49 -9.77 1.56
CA LEU A 414 -4.73 -8.83 0.74
C LEU A 414 -3.93 -9.57 -0.34
N PHE A 415 -3.99 -9.06 -1.57
CA PHE A 415 -3.21 -9.56 -2.71
C PHE A 415 -2.14 -8.53 -3.08
N LEU A 416 -0.88 -8.84 -2.78
CA LEU A 416 0.27 -7.99 -3.08
C LEU A 416 0.89 -8.45 -4.41
N THR A 417 0.52 -7.77 -5.50
CA THR A 417 1.00 -8.12 -6.84
C THR A 417 2.43 -7.64 -7.07
N GLU A 418 2.75 -6.43 -6.61
CA GLU A 418 4.09 -5.85 -6.62
C GLU A 418 4.20 -4.78 -5.53
N ILE A 419 5.04 -5.01 -4.53
CA ILE A 419 5.40 -4.03 -3.51
C ILE A 419 6.90 -3.80 -3.59
N ASP A 420 7.32 -2.55 -3.76
CA ASP A 420 8.71 -2.18 -4.04
C ASP A 420 9.11 -0.92 -3.25
N ALA A 421 9.88 -1.08 -2.18
CA ALA A 421 10.39 0.00 -1.35
C ALA A 421 11.87 0.27 -1.65
N LYS A 422 12.15 1.37 -2.33
CA LYS A 422 13.52 1.82 -2.57
C LYS A 422 14.09 2.47 -1.30
N GLU A 423 15.30 2.09 -0.89
CA GLU A 423 15.99 2.66 0.29
C GLU A 423 15.11 2.72 1.55
N GLY A 424 14.24 1.73 1.74
CA GLY A 424 13.33 1.63 2.88
C GLY A 424 12.86 0.19 3.12
N SER A 425 12.04 0.04 4.15
CA SER A 425 11.45 -1.20 4.63
C SER A 425 10.01 -1.37 4.13
N ILE A 426 9.51 -2.60 4.20
CA ILE A 426 8.11 -2.93 3.95
C ILE A 426 7.51 -3.55 5.21
N GLN A 427 6.39 -3.03 5.66
CA GLN A 427 5.57 -3.62 6.73
C GLN A 427 4.13 -3.77 6.26
N ILE A 428 3.63 -5.01 6.20
CA ILE A 428 2.25 -5.31 5.81
C ILE A 428 1.58 -6.09 6.93
N THR A 429 0.49 -5.56 7.46
CA THR A 429 -0.32 -6.21 8.49
C THR A 429 -1.73 -6.44 7.98
N THR A 430 -2.28 -7.63 8.18
CA THR A 430 -3.69 -7.89 7.91
C THR A 430 -4.29 -8.87 8.89
N ASP A 431 -5.59 -8.73 9.13
CA ASP A 431 -6.36 -9.71 9.90
C ASP A 431 -6.62 -11.02 9.13
N GLY A 432 -6.60 -10.96 7.79
CA GLY A 432 -6.84 -12.08 6.89
C GLY A 432 -5.58 -12.56 6.16
N LYS A 433 -5.77 -13.36 5.11
CA LYS A 433 -4.69 -13.96 4.33
C LYS A 433 -3.86 -12.92 3.57
N ILE A 434 -2.53 -13.09 3.54
CA ILE A 434 -1.64 -12.38 2.60
C ILE A 434 -1.30 -13.29 1.43
N THR A 435 -1.48 -12.82 0.19
CA THR A 435 -0.89 -13.43 -1.00
C THR A 435 0.18 -12.49 -1.56
N ALA A 436 1.45 -12.80 -1.33
CA ALA A 436 2.58 -11.98 -1.72
C ALA A 436 3.24 -12.51 -3.01
N GLU A 437 2.89 -11.96 -4.17
CA GLU A 437 3.48 -12.40 -5.44
C GLU A 437 4.91 -11.88 -5.62
N LYS A 438 5.11 -10.58 -5.37
CA LYS A 438 6.42 -9.92 -5.45
C LYS A 438 6.52 -8.81 -4.40
N VAL A 439 7.45 -8.94 -3.46
CA VAL A 439 7.73 -7.96 -2.40
C VAL A 439 9.23 -7.71 -2.34
N GLN A 440 9.65 -6.47 -2.56
CA GLN A 440 11.06 -6.08 -2.66
C GLN A 440 11.34 -4.84 -1.83
N ALA A 441 12.35 -4.90 -0.96
CA ALA A 441 12.77 -3.77 -0.14
C ALA A 441 14.30 -3.67 -0.17
N THR A 442 14.85 -2.51 0.16
CA THR A 442 16.30 -2.44 0.43
C THR A 442 16.60 -2.83 1.88
N ASP A 443 15.75 -2.43 2.83
CA ASP A 443 15.98 -2.66 4.26
C ASP A 443 15.28 -3.92 4.78
N ASN A 444 14.22 -3.82 5.59
CA ASN A 444 13.58 -5.00 6.18
C ASN A 444 12.22 -5.28 5.51
N ILE A 445 11.80 -6.55 5.54
CA ILE A 445 10.44 -6.94 5.14
C ILE A 445 9.74 -7.62 6.32
N ILE A 446 8.58 -7.10 6.71
CA ILE A 446 7.71 -7.66 7.74
C ILE A 446 6.34 -7.95 7.11
N LEU A 447 5.95 -9.21 7.07
CA LEU A 447 4.61 -9.63 6.66
C LEU A 447 3.89 -10.30 7.83
N GLN A 448 2.73 -9.79 8.21
CA GLN A 448 1.95 -10.28 9.33
C GLN A 448 0.48 -10.53 8.94
N SER A 449 0.06 -11.79 8.97
CA SER A 449 -1.34 -12.20 8.97
C SER A 449 -1.71 -12.67 10.37
N THR A 450 -2.65 -12.04 11.04
CA THR A 450 -2.94 -12.35 12.46
C THR A 450 -3.75 -13.64 12.63
N ASN A 451 -4.68 -13.95 11.70
CA ASN A 451 -5.61 -15.08 11.84
C ASN A 451 -5.58 -16.10 10.69
N ASP A 452 -4.81 -15.87 9.63
CA ASP A 452 -4.83 -16.71 8.43
C ASP A 452 -3.40 -16.99 7.94
N GLN A 453 -3.29 -17.56 6.74
CA GLN A 453 -2.05 -17.97 6.11
C GLN A 453 -1.36 -16.83 5.36
N ILE A 454 -0.07 -17.03 5.08
CA ILE A 454 0.69 -16.21 4.12
C ILE A 454 1.15 -17.11 2.97
N LEU A 455 0.85 -16.71 1.74
CA LEU A 455 1.36 -17.34 0.52
C LEU A 455 2.49 -16.52 -0.08
N ILE A 456 3.61 -17.18 -0.38
CA ILE A 456 4.88 -16.55 -0.78
C ILE A 456 5.20 -16.87 -2.24
N GLY A 457 5.26 -15.84 -3.07
CA GLY A 457 5.84 -15.85 -4.41
C GLY A 457 7.34 -15.53 -4.33
N ASN A 458 7.72 -14.28 -4.57
CA ASN A 458 9.09 -13.79 -4.47
C ASN A 458 9.18 -12.66 -3.43
N ILE A 459 10.01 -12.86 -2.40
CA ILE A 459 10.34 -11.86 -1.40
C ILE A 459 11.85 -11.66 -1.42
N SER A 460 12.30 -10.42 -1.55
CA SER A 460 13.72 -10.10 -1.63
C SER A 460 14.06 -8.82 -0.89
N THR A 461 15.13 -8.83 -0.10
CA THR A 461 15.68 -7.62 0.50
C THR A 461 17.17 -7.74 0.82
N ASP A 462 17.87 -6.63 1.10
CA ASP A 462 19.26 -6.68 1.58
C ASP A 462 19.33 -6.82 3.13
N GLY A 463 18.25 -6.48 3.84
CA GLY A 463 18.13 -6.61 5.30
C GLY A 463 17.39 -7.87 5.74
N ASP A 464 16.68 -7.77 6.86
CA ASP A 464 16.08 -8.91 7.56
C ASP A 464 14.61 -9.12 7.16
N ILE A 465 14.17 -10.38 7.16
CA ILE A 465 12.80 -10.77 6.80
C ILE A 465 12.13 -11.41 8.01
N THR A 466 10.95 -10.89 8.36
CA THR A 466 10.06 -11.46 9.39
C THR A 466 8.71 -11.81 8.78
N ILE A 467 8.28 -13.06 8.90
CA ILE A 467 6.98 -13.53 8.40
C ILE A 467 6.22 -14.19 9.55
N THR A 468 5.05 -13.65 9.89
CA THR A 468 4.17 -14.17 10.94
C THR A 468 2.78 -14.48 10.38
N ALA A 469 2.33 -15.72 10.53
CA ALA A 469 1.00 -16.16 10.10
C ALA A 469 0.20 -16.76 11.27
N GLY A 470 -1.08 -16.39 11.36
CA GLY A 470 -2.04 -16.98 12.28
C GLY A 470 -2.39 -18.43 11.95
N ASP A 471 -2.13 -18.87 10.73
CA ASP A 471 -2.29 -20.26 10.28
C ASP A 471 -0.97 -20.84 9.75
N ASN A 472 -0.85 -21.12 8.46
CA ASN A 472 0.36 -21.69 7.83
C ASN A 472 1.07 -20.68 6.92
N ILE A 473 2.34 -20.94 6.58
CA ILE A 473 3.09 -20.19 5.55
C ILE A 473 3.44 -21.15 4.44
N GLN A 474 3.14 -20.83 3.17
CA GLN A 474 3.39 -21.74 2.04
C GLN A 474 3.86 -21.00 0.79
N ALA A 475 4.54 -21.70 -0.11
CA ALA A 475 4.79 -21.19 -1.45
C ALA A 475 3.47 -20.99 -2.21
N LEU A 476 3.38 -19.90 -2.98
CA LEU A 476 2.31 -19.66 -3.93
C LEU A 476 2.37 -20.72 -5.04
N ASN A 477 1.20 -21.15 -5.55
CA ASN A 477 1.10 -22.12 -6.66
C ASN A 477 1.59 -21.51 -7.98
N ILE A 478 2.89 -21.38 -8.16
CA ILE A 478 3.52 -21.06 -9.44
C ILE A 478 4.10 -22.37 -9.97
N GLU A 479 3.72 -22.77 -11.19
CA GLU A 479 4.17 -24.02 -11.81
C GLU A 479 5.70 -24.23 -11.63
N ASN A 480 6.08 -25.19 -10.79
CA ASN A 480 7.48 -25.58 -10.53
C ASN A 480 8.39 -24.50 -9.92
N ALA A 481 7.86 -23.51 -9.20
CA ALA A 481 8.67 -22.58 -8.41
C ALA A 481 8.34 -22.70 -6.92
N PHE A 482 9.36 -22.97 -6.10
CA PHE A 482 9.28 -22.76 -4.65
C PHE A 482 9.10 -21.27 -4.36
N GLY A 483 8.45 -20.93 -3.24
CA GLY A 483 8.37 -19.56 -2.78
C GLY A 483 9.79 -19.08 -2.46
N GLN A 484 10.27 -18.07 -3.16
CA GLN A 484 11.65 -17.58 -3.06
C GLN A 484 11.72 -16.49 -2.00
N ILE A 485 12.62 -16.64 -1.06
CA ILE A 485 12.90 -15.68 -0.01
C ILE A 485 14.41 -15.40 -0.05
N SER A 486 14.81 -14.16 -0.28
CA SER A 486 16.21 -13.73 -0.30
C SER A 486 16.41 -12.55 0.64
N GLY A 487 17.38 -12.63 1.54
CA GLY A 487 17.57 -11.67 2.62
C GLY A 487 18.83 -11.94 3.42
N LYS A 488 19.13 -11.08 4.40
CA LYS A 488 20.25 -11.31 5.32
C LYS A 488 19.89 -12.41 6.33
N ASP A 489 18.79 -12.23 7.06
CA ASP A 489 18.29 -13.13 8.08
C ASP A 489 16.78 -13.38 7.88
N LEU A 490 16.30 -14.58 8.22
CA LEU A 490 14.89 -14.97 8.11
C LEU A 490 14.33 -15.47 9.44
N SER A 491 13.31 -14.80 9.94
CA SER A 491 12.50 -15.22 11.09
C SER A 491 11.08 -15.57 10.63
N ILE A 492 10.62 -16.78 10.95
CA ILE A 492 9.30 -17.28 10.60
C ILE A 492 8.54 -17.70 11.86
N SER A 493 7.29 -17.26 11.98
CA SER A 493 6.34 -17.77 12.97
C SER A 493 5.04 -18.21 12.29
N ALA A 494 4.63 -19.45 12.53
CA ALA A 494 3.37 -20.00 12.04
C ALA A 494 2.68 -20.84 13.13
N LEU A 495 1.36 -20.99 13.02
CA LEU A 495 0.60 -21.89 13.89
C LEU A 495 0.60 -23.32 13.37
N ASN A 496 0.38 -23.51 12.07
CA ASN A 496 0.09 -24.82 11.46
C ASN A 496 1.00 -25.19 10.27
N GLY A 497 2.29 -24.88 10.35
CA GLY A 497 3.32 -25.37 9.44
C GLY A 497 3.94 -24.30 8.52
N VAL A 498 5.12 -24.65 7.99
CA VAL A 498 5.93 -23.80 7.12
C VAL A 498 6.33 -24.61 5.89
N GLY A 499 5.72 -24.32 4.75
CA GLY A 499 5.85 -25.09 3.52
C GLY A 499 5.14 -26.45 3.59
N THR A 500 5.20 -27.18 2.48
CA THR A 500 4.84 -28.60 2.38
C THR A 500 5.84 -29.31 1.47
N ALA A 501 5.85 -30.64 1.41
CA ALA A 501 6.74 -31.37 0.51
C ALA A 501 6.68 -30.88 -0.96
N ASP A 502 5.49 -30.53 -1.44
CA ASP A 502 5.27 -30.02 -2.80
C ASP A 502 5.38 -28.49 -2.90
N LYS A 503 5.43 -27.78 -1.76
CA LYS A 503 5.44 -26.31 -1.66
C LYS A 503 6.43 -25.82 -0.61
N ALA A 504 7.65 -26.34 -0.66
CA ALA A 504 8.72 -25.89 0.23
C ALA A 504 9.04 -24.41 -0.03
N LEU A 505 9.59 -23.74 0.98
CA LEU A 505 10.15 -22.39 0.80
C LEU A 505 11.63 -22.51 0.41
N SER A 506 12.05 -21.79 -0.63
CA SER A 506 13.45 -21.66 -1.01
C SER A 506 14.02 -20.41 -0.36
N ALA A 507 14.99 -20.58 0.54
CA ALA A 507 15.55 -19.48 1.33
C ALA A 507 17.03 -19.24 0.95
N GLU A 508 17.35 -18.08 0.43
CA GLU A 508 18.71 -17.58 0.23
C GLU A 508 19.01 -16.57 1.32
N VAL A 509 19.35 -17.07 2.51
CA VAL A 509 19.58 -16.27 3.73
C VAL A 509 20.75 -16.84 4.51
N ASN A 510 21.43 -16.00 5.31
CA ASN A 510 22.55 -16.45 6.12
C ASN A 510 22.09 -17.19 7.37
N ARG A 511 21.01 -16.69 7.98
CA ARG A 511 20.50 -17.15 9.28
C ARG A 511 19.01 -17.42 9.23
N LEU A 512 18.58 -18.48 9.89
CA LEU A 512 17.21 -18.94 9.92
C LEU A 512 16.74 -19.22 11.35
N ASP A 513 15.57 -18.69 11.66
CA ASP A 513 14.81 -18.96 12.88
C ASP A 513 13.34 -19.29 12.52
N ILE A 514 12.82 -20.41 13.01
CA ILE A 514 11.44 -20.85 12.77
C ILE A 514 10.77 -21.31 14.05
N VAL A 515 9.58 -20.77 14.32
CA VAL A 515 8.64 -21.25 15.33
C VAL A 515 7.37 -21.76 14.65
N ASN A 516 7.04 -23.02 14.88
CA ASN A 516 5.78 -23.64 14.46
C ASN A 516 5.06 -24.28 15.66
N GLN A 517 3.94 -23.68 16.07
CA GLN A 517 3.44 -23.83 17.43
C GLN A 517 2.46 -25.00 17.66
N SER A 518 1.77 -25.50 16.63
CA SER A 518 0.66 -26.44 16.82
C SER A 518 0.74 -27.67 15.92
N THR A 519 0.56 -27.52 14.61
CA THR A 519 0.52 -28.64 13.66
C THR A 519 1.31 -28.31 12.39
N GLY A 520 1.28 -29.21 11.39
CA GLY A 520 2.00 -29.03 10.13
C GLY A 520 3.51 -29.17 10.27
N ASP A 521 4.18 -29.49 9.17
CA ASP A 521 5.62 -29.73 9.13
C ASP A 521 6.38 -28.46 8.71
N ILE A 522 7.71 -28.50 8.80
CA ILE A 522 8.61 -27.48 8.25
C ILE A 522 9.30 -28.02 6.99
N PHE A 523 9.22 -27.31 5.87
CA PHE A 523 9.87 -27.65 4.60
C PHE A 523 10.62 -26.43 4.04
N ILE A 524 11.93 -26.41 4.26
CA ILE A 524 12.84 -25.33 3.82
C ILE A 524 13.95 -25.90 2.92
N GLN A 525 14.25 -25.18 1.85
CA GLN A 525 15.39 -25.41 0.96
C GLN A 525 16.30 -24.17 0.94
N GLY A 526 17.34 -24.19 1.76
CA GLY A 526 18.42 -23.23 1.77
C GLY A 526 19.21 -23.23 0.45
N GLN A 527 19.52 -22.05 -0.06
CA GLN A 527 20.42 -21.85 -1.20
C GLN A 527 21.78 -21.38 -0.68
N GLY A 528 22.79 -22.24 -0.71
CA GLY A 528 24.12 -21.97 -0.19
C GLY A 528 24.30 -22.39 1.27
N ASP A 529 25.11 -21.64 2.01
CA ASP A 529 25.36 -21.92 3.43
C ASP A 529 24.22 -21.39 4.29
N LEU A 530 23.80 -22.16 5.30
CA LEU A 530 22.70 -21.81 6.18
C LEU A 530 23.09 -22.01 7.64
N THR A 531 22.82 -21.02 8.48
CA THR A 531 23.00 -21.13 9.94
C THR A 531 21.64 -21.10 10.63
N LEU A 532 21.34 -22.15 11.41
CA LEU A 532 20.18 -22.15 12.31
C LEU A 532 20.61 -21.46 13.61
N THR A 533 20.04 -20.28 13.88
CA THR A 533 20.37 -19.46 15.05
C THR A 533 19.11 -18.82 15.62
N ASP A 534 19.08 -18.60 16.93
CA ASP A 534 17.97 -17.95 17.62
C ASP A 534 17.98 -16.45 17.32
N LEU A 535 17.04 -16.00 16.49
CA LEU A 535 16.89 -14.60 16.10
C LEU A 535 15.88 -13.87 16.98
N THR A 536 14.88 -14.57 17.55
CA THR A 536 13.83 -13.93 18.38
C THR A 536 14.08 -14.00 19.89
N GLY A 537 15.14 -14.69 20.33
CA GLY A 537 15.57 -14.75 21.72
C GLY A 537 14.82 -15.79 22.57
N GLN A 538 14.14 -16.75 21.94
CA GLN A 538 13.38 -17.83 22.56
C GLN A 538 14.27 -19.01 23.03
N GLY A 539 15.56 -18.97 22.73
CA GLY A 539 16.56 -19.98 23.05
C GLY A 539 16.67 -21.10 22.03
N LYS A 540 15.94 -21.06 20.91
CA LYS A 540 15.91 -22.10 19.87
C LYS A 540 15.88 -21.45 18.51
N SER A 541 16.64 -21.98 17.55
CA SER A 541 16.50 -21.58 16.14
C SER A 541 15.35 -22.29 15.44
N ILE A 542 14.99 -23.49 15.90
CA ILE A 542 13.86 -24.24 15.36
C ILE A 542 13.06 -24.78 16.53
N ASP A 543 11.81 -24.34 16.65
CA ASP A 543 10.84 -24.88 17.60
C ASP A 543 9.59 -25.36 16.86
N ASN A 544 9.52 -26.66 16.62
CA ASN A 544 8.44 -27.28 15.87
C ASN A 544 7.77 -28.39 16.68
N GLN A 545 6.44 -28.42 16.67
CA GLN A 545 5.67 -29.50 17.29
C GLN A 545 5.48 -30.73 16.40
N ASN A 546 5.90 -30.68 15.13
CA ASN A 546 5.76 -31.79 14.17
C ASN A 546 7.12 -32.17 13.55
N GLY A 547 7.12 -32.67 12.32
CA GLY A 547 8.31 -33.13 11.61
C GLY A 547 8.71 -32.19 10.46
N GLY A 548 9.41 -32.75 9.47
CA GLY A 548 9.71 -32.07 8.22
C GLY A 548 11.15 -32.18 7.75
N VAL A 549 11.54 -31.28 6.85
CA VAL A 549 12.85 -31.25 6.20
C VAL A 549 13.39 -29.81 6.17
N ILE A 550 14.58 -29.62 6.72
CA ILE A 550 15.40 -28.43 6.48
C ILE A 550 16.63 -28.91 5.72
N ALA A 551 16.71 -28.51 4.46
CA ALA A 551 17.83 -28.83 3.58
C ALA A 551 18.53 -27.55 3.15
N THR A 552 19.84 -27.60 2.89
CA THR A 552 20.57 -26.51 2.23
C THR A 552 21.56 -27.07 1.22
N SER A 553 21.86 -26.33 0.15
CA SER A 553 22.79 -26.79 -0.89
C SER A 553 24.26 -26.63 -0.54
N GLY A 554 24.60 -25.79 0.45
CA GLY A 554 25.94 -25.63 1.02
C GLY A 554 26.08 -26.27 2.40
N ASN A 555 26.81 -25.60 3.29
CA ASN A 555 27.01 -26.02 4.67
C ASN A 555 25.77 -25.72 5.53
N LEU A 556 25.47 -26.60 6.49
CA LEU A 556 24.47 -26.36 7.53
C LEU A 556 25.16 -26.22 8.89
N THR A 557 25.06 -25.04 9.52
CA THR A 557 25.53 -24.83 10.89
C THR A 557 24.35 -24.76 11.85
N ILE A 558 24.40 -25.50 12.95
CA ILE A 558 23.38 -25.49 13.99
C ILE A 558 23.99 -24.80 15.22
N ASP A 559 23.74 -23.50 15.34
CA ASP A 559 24.33 -22.62 16.35
C ASP A 559 23.39 -22.39 17.55
N SER A 560 22.10 -22.68 17.39
CA SER A 560 21.12 -22.65 18.48
C SER A 560 20.23 -23.90 18.45
N ASP A 561 19.52 -24.13 19.55
CA ASP A 561 18.81 -25.38 19.76
C ASP A 561 17.73 -25.63 18.70
N VAL A 562 17.66 -26.89 18.25
CA VAL A 562 16.63 -27.42 17.36
C VAL A 562 15.74 -28.38 18.17
N SER A 563 14.45 -28.09 18.21
CA SER A 563 13.43 -28.88 18.91
C SER A 563 12.32 -29.26 17.95
N GLN A 564 12.00 -30.54 17.88
CA GLN A 564 11.02 -31.11 16.95
C GLN A 564 10.10 -32.10 17.68
N GLY A 565 8.87 -32.28 17.18
CA GLY A 565 7.85 -33.12 17.81
C GLY A 565 7.51 -34.39 17.05
N ALA A 566 7.95 -34.54 15.80
CA ALA A 566 7.87 -35.76 15.01
C ALA A 566 9.13 -35.91 14.13
N ASP A 567 9.17 -37.00 13.36
CA ASP A 567 10.34 -37.35 12.54
C ASP A 567 10.78 -36.19 11.64
N PHE A 568 12.06 -35.84 11.68
CA PHE A 568 12.59 -34.75 10.88
C PHE A 568 13.95 -35.05 10.26
N THR A 569 14.26 -34.29 9.22
CA THR A 569 15.51 -34.41 8.46
C THR A 569 16.23 -33.07 8.42
N LEU A 570 17.51 -33.09 8.75
CA LEU A 570 18.44 -32.00 8.47
C LEU A 570 19.39 -32.47 7.35
N SER A 571 19.54 -31.67 6.32
CA SER A 571 20.37 -32.02 5.16
C SER A 571 21.27 -30.86 4.75
N ALA A 572 22.55 -31.14 4.57
CA ALA A 572 23.52 -30.24 3.96
C ALA A 572 24.01 -30.81 2.63
N GLY A 573 24.20 -29.97 1.62
CA GLY A 573 24.87 -30.36 0.37
C GLY A 573 26.38 -30.51 0.56
N GLU A 574 26.94 -29.76 1.50
CA GLU A 574 28.34 -29.83 1.94
C GLU A 574 28.38 -30.32 3.40
N ASN A 575 29.02 -29.59 4.32
CA ASN A 575 29.25 -30.06 5.68
C ASN A 575 28.13 -29.64 6.64
N MET A 576 27.87 -30.46 7.66
CA MET A 576 26.99 -30.14 8.78
C MET A 576 27.80 -29.97 10.06
N ASN A 577 27.76 -28.78 10.66
CA ASN A 577 28.38 -28.51 11.95
C ASN A 577 27.32 -28.32 13.05
N ILE A 578 27.44 -29.08 14.13
CA ILE A 578 26.49 -29.11 15.24
C ILE A 578 27.16 -28.51 16.48
N ALA A 579 26.76 -27.29 16.85
CA ALA A 579 27.26 -26.57 18.02
C ALA A 579 26.18 -26.37 19.11
N ALA A 580 24.96 -26.86 18.89
CA ALA A 580 23.83 -26.71 19.81
C ALA A 580 23.01 -28.01 19.90
N ASN A 581 21.99 -28.02 20.77
CA ASN A 581 21.21 -29.24 20.98
C ASN A 581 20.30 -29.53 19.79
N ILE A 582 20.17 -30.81 19.45
CA ILE A 582 19.17 -31.31 18.52
C ILE A 582 18.31 -32.31 19.28
N VAL A 583 17.06 -31.94 19.56
CA VAL A 583 16.17 -32.70 20.44
C VAL A 583 14.87 -33.06 19.74
N HIS A 584 14.57 -34.36 19.74
CA HIS A 584 13.25 -34.88 19.43
C HIS A 584 12.44 -35.03 20.73
N SER A 585 11.39 -34.24 20.88
CA SER A 585 10.63 -34.14 22.15
C SER A 585 9.75 -35.36 22.45
N SER A 586 9.38 -36.15 21.44
CA SER A 586 8.46 -37.30 21.55
C SER A 586 9.08 -38.67 21.19
N SER A 587 10.40 -38.81 21.21
CA SER A 587 11.09 -40.10 20.95
C SER A 587 10.87 -40.69 19.54
N GLY A 588 11.04 -39.88 18.48
CA GLY A 588 10.94 -40.30 17.09
C GLY A 588 12.31 -40.47 16.41
N THR A 589 12.39 -40.08 15.13
CA THR A 589 13.58 -40.27 14.29
C THR A 589 14.19 -38.94 13.87
N ILE A 590 15.51 -38.83 13.99
CA ILE A 590 16.31 -37.74 13.41
C ILE A 590 17.11 -38.31 12.25
N ASN A 591 17.02 -37.68 11.08
CA ASN A 591 17.85 -38.01 9.93
C ASN A 591 18.86 -36.87 9.69
N LEU A 592 20.14 -37.19 9.67
CA LEU A 592 21.23 -36.26 9.37
C LEU A 592 21.92 -36.68 8.08
N ASN A 593 21.89 -35.81 7.07
CA ASN A 593 22.48 -36.06 5.76
C ASN A 593 23.48 -34.96 5.40
N ALA A 594 24.74 -35.30 5.11
CA ALA A 594 25.74 -34.32 4.70
C ALA A 594 26.91 -34.96 3.95
N LYS A 595 27.86 -34.13 3.51
CA LYS A 595 29.19 -34.58 3.09
C LYS A 595 29.99 -35.06 4.30
N GLU A 596 30.18 -34.15 5.27
CA GLU A 596 30.79 -34.40 6.57
C GLU A 596 29.85 -33.92 7.68
N ILE A 597 29.76 -34.64 8.79
CA ILE A 597 28.97 -34.27 9.97
C ILE A 597 29.91 -34.19 11.17
N THR A 598 29.98 -33.02 11.82
CA THR A 598 30.79 -32.80 13.03
C THR A 598 29.93 -32.25 14.16
N GLN A 599 30.19 -32.74 15.37
CA GLN A 599 29.62 -32.20 16.59
C GLN A 599 30.71 -31.51 17.43
N ASP A 600 30.61 -30.20 17.52
CA ASP A 600 31.49 -29.35 18.32
C ASP A 600 30.98 -29.21 19.76
N ASP A 601 29.65 -29.10 19.93
CA ASP A 601 28.98 -28.98 21.23
C ASP A 601 27.50 -29.45 21.14
N GLY A 602 26.75 -29.33 22.23
CA GLY A 602 25.34 -29.71 22.31
C GLY A 602 25.14 -31.21 22.51
N GLN A 603 23.88 -31.60 22.68
CA GLN A 603 23.44 -32.99 22.71
C GLN A 603 22.55 -33.32 21.51
N ILE A 604 22.66 -34.53 20.99
CA ILE A 604 21.66 -35.12 20.11
C ILE A 604 20.81 -36.08 20.94
N LYS A 605 19.49 -35.86 20.97
CA LYS A 605 18.55 -36.66 21.75
C LYS A 605 17.36 -37.11 20.91
N THR A 606 17.23 -38.42 20.72
CA THR A 606 16.16 -39.04 19.94
C THR A 606 16.11 -40.54 20.19
N SER A 607 15.02 -41.22 19.83
CA SER A 607 15.00 -42.68 19.90
C SER A 607 15.76 -43.31 18.73
N ASN A 608 15.55 -42.80 17.51
CA ASN A 608 16.28 -43.28 16.34
C ASN A 608 17.11 -42.14 15.74
N LEU A 609 18.38 -42.41 15.45
CA LEU A 609 19.27 -41.53 14.71
C LEU A 609 19.76 -42.24 13.44
N ASN A 610 19.41 -41.68 12.29
CA ASN A 610 19.87 -42.15 10.99
C ASN A 610 20.88 -41.15 10.42
N ILE A 611 22.03 -41.65 9.99
CA ILE A 611 23.12 -40.81 9.46
C ILE A 611 23.48 -41.27 8.06
N THR A 612 23.52 -40.34 7.12
CA THR A 612 24.10 -40.54 5.80
C THR A 612 25.21 -39.51 5.58
N ALA A 613 26.45 -39.96 5.47
CA ALA A 613 27.60 -39.11 5.18
C ALA A 613 28.42 -39.67 4.01
N THR A 614 29.06 -38.80 3.24
CA THR A 614 29.99 -39.26 2.20
C THR A 614 31.42 -39.37 2.72
N GLU A 615 31.86 -38.42 3.55
CA GLU A 615 33.17 -38.34 4.20
C GLU A 615 33.05 -38.80 5.66
N ASN A 616 33.20 -37.93 6.67
CA ASN A 616 33.18 -38.35 8.08
C ASN A 616 31.83 -38.06 8.76
N ALA A 617 31.51 -38.83 9.79
CA ALA A 617 30.45 -38.53 10.75
C ALA A 617 30.98 -38.68 12.18
N ILE A 618 31.36 -37.56 12.80
CA ILE A 618 32.02 -37.48 14.10
C ILE A 618 31.09 -36.77 15.11
N LEU A 619 30.37 -37.56 15.90
CA LEU A 619 29.36 -37.13 16.86
C LEU A 619 29.73 -37.60 18.27
N THR A 620 30.77 -36.98 18.84
CA THR A 620 31.42 -37.46 20.06
C THR A 620 31.00 -36.74 21.35
N GLY A 621 29.93 -35.95 21.28
CA GLY A 621 29.34 -35.24 22.43
C GLY A 621 28.98 -36.20 23.56
N ILE A 622 29.49 -35.94 24.77
CA ILE A 622 29.35 -36.86 25.92
C ILE A 622 27.92 -36.99 26.46
N ASN A 623 27.02 -36.11 26.02
CA ASN A 623 25.64 -36.03 26.49
C ASN A 623 24.63 -36.51 25.45
N ASN A 624 25.06 -37.06 24.31
CA ASN A 624 24.13 -37.64 23.35
C ASN A 624 23.33 -38.78 24.00
N ASP A 625 22.06 -38.90 23.65
CA ASP A 625 21.11 -39.82 24.27
C ASP A 625 20.24 -40.46 23.18
N ILE A 626 20.71 -41.58 22.65
CA ILE A 626 20.15 -42.26 21.49
C ILE A 626 19.84 -43.72 21.81
N ASP A 627 18.61 -44.18 21.55
CA ASP A 627 18.26 -45.59 21.74
C ASP A 627 18.84 -46.47 20.63
N ILE A 628 18.66 -46.08 19.36
CA ILE A 628 19.09 -46.82 18.17
C ILE A 628 19.79 -45.88 17.18
N ILE A 629 20.94 -46.30 16.66
CA ILE A 629 21.68 -45.57 15.63
C ILE A 629 21.93 -46.44 14.39
N GLN A 630 21.74 -45.84 13.23
CA GLN A 630 22.09 -46.40 11.92
C GLN A 630 22.92 -45.38 11.16
N ALA A 631 23.96 -45.85 10.46
CA ALA A 631 24.84 -44.95 9.73
C ALA A 631 25.39 -45.58 8.44
N HIS A 632 25.40 -44.81 7.37
CA HIS A 632 26.12 -45.13 6.15
C HIS A 632 27.10 -44.00 5.84
N VAL A 633 28.39 -44.30 5.92
CA VAL A 633 29.51 -43.37 5.76
C VAL A 633 30.41 -43.88 4.64
N SER A 634 30.27 -43.33 3.43
CA SER A 634 30.75 -44.03 2.22
C SER A 634 32.28 -44.09 2.05
N GLN A 635 33.03 -43.13 2.60
CA GLN A 635 34.49 -43.01 2.39
C GLN A 635 35.28 -42.69 3.66
N GLY A 636 34.66 -42.16 4.71
CA GLY A 636 35.35 -41.69 5.90
C GLY A 636 34.92 -42.41 7.17
N ASP A 637 35.27 -41.78 8.29
CA ASP A 637 35.16 -42.40 9.62
C ASP A 637 33.82 -42.11 10.27
N PHE A 638 33.29 -43.11 10.97
CA PHE A 638 32.16 -42.96 11.87
C PHE A 638 32.65 -42.99 13.32
N ALA A 639 32.35 -41.95 14.08
CA ALA A 639 32.63 -41.89 15.52
C ALA A 639 31.42 -41.40 16.30
N PHE A 640 30.98 -42.14 17.32
CA PHE A 640 29.83 -41.81 18.15
C PHE A 640 30.09 -42.02 19.64
N THR A 641 29.63 -41.09 20.48
CA THR A 641 29.59 -41.25 21.95
C THR A 641 28.15 -41.16 22.43
N ASP A 642 27.70 -42.12 23.24
CA ASP A 642 26.40 -42.12 23.91
C ASP A 642 26.53 -42.01 25.45
N ALA A 643 25.64 -41.25 26.08
CA ALA A 643 25.59 -41.05 27.53
C ALA A 643 24.93 -42.23 28.27
N ASN A 644 24.22 -43.10 27.56
CA ASN A 644 23.44 -44.21 28.08
C ASN A 644 23.81 -45.52 27.35
N SER A 645 22.85 -46.42 27.17
CA SER A 645 23.03 -47.64 26.39
C SER A 645 22.52 -47.40 24.98
N ILE A 646 23.21 -47.95 24.00
CA ILE A 646 22.89 -47.75 22.58
C ILE A 646 22.77 -49.09 21.85
N VAL A 647 21.83 -49.14 20.91
CA VAL A 647 21.73 -50.21 19.91
C VAL A 647 22.32 -49.70 18.60
N LEU A 648 23.33 -50.40 18.10
CA LEU A 648 23.91 -50.16 16.79
C LEU A 648 23.15 -51.03 15.79
N GLY A 649 22.39 -50.42 14.89
CA GLY A 649 21.72 -51.12 13.79
C GLY A 649 22.72 -51.50 12.70
N THR A 650 22.47 -51.05 11.47
CA THR A 650 23.47 -51.17 10.39
C THR A 650 24.39 -49.97 10.40
N ILE A 651 25.70 -50.21 10.50
CA ILE A 651 26.74 -49.18 10.38
C ILE A 651 27.78 -49.62 9.35
N GLU A 652 28.00 -48.78 8.34
CA GLU A 652 29.01 -48.96 7.30
C GLU A 652 29.93 -47.72 7.28
N ALA A 653 31.25 -47.90 7.43
CA ALA A 653 32.22 -46.80 7.42
C ALA A 653 33.66 -47.28 7.13
N ALA A 654 34.59 -46.34 6.86
CA ALA A 654 36.00 -46.67 6.74
C ALA A 654 36.60 -47.14 8.07
N ASN A 655 36.40 -46.37 9.14
CA ASN A 655 36.63 -46.79 10.51
C ASN A 655 35.35 -46.57 11.33
N ILE A 656 35.06 -47.47 12.26
CA ILE A 656 33.91 -47.34 13.17
C ILE A 656 34.45 -47.20 14.60
N THR A 657 34.12 -46.12 15.29
CA THR A 657 34.44 -45.93 16.72
C THR A 657 33.18 -45.58 17.50
N VAL A 658 32.76 -46.44 18.42
CA VAL A 658 31.60 -46.18 19.28
C VAL A 658 31.98 -46.29 20.75
N GLN A 659 31.60 -45.28 21.52
CA GLN A 659 31.67 -45.30 22.98
C GLN A 659 30.28 -45.11 23.58
N ALA A 660 29.97 -45.86 24.64
CA ALA A 660 28.76 -45.65 25.43
C ALA A 660 29.07 -45.78 26.92
N GLU A 661 28.36 -45.04 27.78
CA GLU A 661 28.45 -45.26 29.23
C GLU A 661 27.77 -46.56 29.64
N GLY A 662 26.66 -46.92 29.00
CA GLY A 662 25.89 -48.13 29.21
C GLY A 662 26.30 -49.29 28.31
N ASN A 663 25.33 -50.14 27.96
CA ASN A 663 25.56 -51.26 27.05
C ASN A 663 25.75 -50.75 25.61
N ILE A 664 26.60 -51.42 24.85
CA ILE A 664 26.57 -51.34 23.38
C ILE A 664 25.96 -52.65 22.89
N THR A 665 24.79 -52.59 22.28
CA THR A 665 24.16 -53.75 21.64
C THR A 665 24.41 -53.67 20.14
N VAL A 666 25.01 -54.69 19.55
CA VAL A 666 25.55 -54.66 18.18
C VAL A 666 24.65 -55.44 17.25
N GLY A 667 24.26 -54.83 16.13
CA GLY A 667 23.67 -55.48 14.96
C GLY A 667 24.70 -55.73 13.87
N SER A 668 24.55 -55.08 12.71
CA SER A 668 25.43 -55.29 11.55
C SER A 668 26.46 -54.16 11.41
N LEU A 669 27.74 -54.45 11.67
CA LEU A 669 28.84 -53.48 11.51
C LEU A 669 29.78 -53.90 10.38
N GLN A 670 30.05 -52.98 9.46
CA GLN A 670 31.05 -53.13 8.40
C GLN A 670 32.03 -51.96 8.43
N ALA A 671 33.21 -52.21 9.00
CA ALA A 671 34.34 -51.30 8.91
C ALA A 671 35.27 -51.74 7.77
N GLU A 672 35.66 -50.84 6.86
CA GLU A 672 36.66 -51.19 5.84
C GLU A 672 38.05 -51.41 6.46
N ASN A 673 38.37 -50.65 7.50
CA ASN A 673 39.63 -50.69 8.24
C ASN A 673 39.34 -51.12 9.70
N ASP A 674 39.49 -50.23 10.67
CA ASP A 674 39.43 -50.58 12.10
C ASP A 674 38.01 -50.39 12.69
N LEU A 675 37.67 -51.25 13.65
CA LEU A 675 36.47 -51.15 14.46
C LEU A 675 36.86 -51.02 15.93
N THR A 676 36.37 -50.00 16.62
CA THR A 676 36.55 -49.80 18.06
C THR A 676 35.21 -49.65 18.76
N LEU A 677 34.91 -50.52 19.72
CA LEU A 677 33.73 -50.43 20.58
C LEU A 677 34.16 -50.30 22.04
N LYS A 678 33.54 -49.36 22.78
CA LYS A 678 33.88 -49.08 24.17
C LYS A 678 32.66 -48.86 25.06
N ALA A 679 32.30 -49.87 25.86
CA ALA A 679 31.26 -49.77 26.89
C ALA A 679 31.91 -49.46 28.25
N ASN A 680 31.85 -48.19 28.69
CA ASN A 680 32.63 -47.69 29.83
C ASN A 680 32.19 -48.24 31.19
N LYS A 681 30.89 -48.49 31.40
CA LYS A 681 30.35 -49.01 32.68
C LYS A 681 29.50 -50.28 32.52
N SER A 682 29.44 -50.85 31.32
CA SER A 682 28.61 -52.02 31.05
C SER A 682 29.19 -52.94 29.97
N SER A 683 28.34 -53.78 29.37
CA SER A 683 28.69 -54.86 28.45
C SER A 683 28.60 -54.45 26.98
N ILE A 684 29.29 -55.20 26.10
CA ILE A 684 29.03 -55.20 24.65
C ILE A 684 28.33 -56.52 24.32
N LEU A 685 27.14 -56.44 23.71
CA LEU A 685 26.21 -57.55 23.53
C LEU A 685 25.81 -57.66 22.05
N ASP A 686 25.61 -58.87 21.56
CA ASP A 686 25.00 -59.08 20.24
C ASP A 686 23.47 -58.94 20.33
N ILE A 687 22.84 -58.34 19.32
CA ILE A 687 21.40 -58.01 19.34
C ILE A 687 20.52 -59.24 19.20
N ASP A 688 20.92 -60.21 18.39
CA ASP A 688 20.06 -61.34 18.02
C ASP A 688 20.52 -62.70 18.57
N ASP A 689 21.71 -62.77 19.20
CA ASP A 689 22.38 -64.03 19.58
C ASP A 689 22.31 -65.05 18.42
N ASP A 690 22.47 -64.52 17.21
CA ASP A 690 22.20 -65.24 15.97
C ASP A 690 23.48 -65.52 15.20
N THR A 691 23.33 -66.10 14.01
CA THR A 691 24.46 -66.57 13.19
C THR A 691 24.52 -65.87 11.84
N ILE A 692 23.73 -64.82 11.63
CA ILE A 692 23.39 -64.29 10.31
C ILE A 692 23.90 -62.86 10.14
N ASP A 693 23.67 -61.97 11.11
CA ASP A 693 24.15 -60.58 11.08
C ASP A 693 25.32 -60.41 12.06
N GLY A 694 26.42 -59.82 11.62
CA GLY A 694 27.62 -59.78 12.47
C GLY A 694 28.68 -58.81 11.98
N ILE A 695 29.75 -58.73 12.74
CA ILE A 695 30.82 -57.74 12.58
C ILE A 695 31.77 -58.17 11.44
N THR A 696 32.10 -57.21 10.58
CA THR A 696 33.15 -57.33 9.57
C THR A 696 34.08 -56.12 9.69
N ALA A 697 35.39 -56.36 9.81
CA ALA A 697 36.42 -55.33 9.75
C ALA A 697 37.56 -55.80 8.84
N GLY A 698 38.12 -54.92 8.01
CA GLY A 698 39.31 -55.23 7.22
C GLY A 698 40.64 -55.08 8.00
N GLY A 699 40.60 -54.35 9.10
CA GLY A 699 41.71 -54.08 10.02
C GLY A 699 41.48 -54.67 11.42
N LEU A 700 41.94 -53.95 12.45
CA LEU A 700 41.88 -54.39 13.84
C LEU A 700 40.50 -54.12 14.44
N ILE A 701 39.94 -55.13 15.11
CA ILE A 701 38.75 -54.99 15.95
C ILE A 701 39.19 -54.84 17.41
N THR A 702 38.94 -53.68 18.00
CA THR A 702 39.18 -53.37 19.41
C THR A 702 37.85 -53.32 20.16
N MET A 703 37.68 -54.15 21.18
CA MET A 703 36.49 -54.11 22.06
C MET A 703 36.91 -53.96 23.52
N ILE A 704 36.47 -52.88 24.15
CA ILE A 704 36.73 -52.56 25.55
C ILE A 704 35.39 -52.49 26.29
N SER A 705 35.18 -53.37 27.25
CA SER A 705 33.95 -53.39 28.04
C SER A 705 34.27 -53.33 29.54
N ALA A 706 33.39 -52.73 30.33
CA ALA A 706 33.50 -52.87 31.78
C ALA A 706 33.20 -54.31 32.23
N ARG A 707 32.23 -54.98 31.61
CA ARG A 707 31.72 -56.28 32.07
C ARG A 707 31.83 -57.34 30.99
N ASP A 708 30.74 -57.67 30.30
CA ASP A 708 30.70 -58.82 29.39
C ASP A 708 30.96 -58.39 27.94
N LEU A 709 31.62 -59.26 27.18
CA LEU A 709 31.59 -59.28 25.71
C LEU A 709 30.81 -60.53 25.32
N ALA A 710 29.52 -60.43 25.07
CA ALA A 710 28.65 -61.60 24.91
C ALA A 710 28.28 -61.85 23.45
N ASN A 711 28.53 -63.09 23.00
CA ASN A 711 28.05 -63.66 21.75
C ASN A 711 28.40 -62.86 20.48
N MET A 712 29.57 -62.21 20.44
CA MET A 712 29.98 -61.45 19.26
C MET A 712 30.24 -62.38 18.07
N LEU A 713 29.50 -62.19 16.98
CA LEU A 713 29.71 -62.90 15.72
C LEU A 713 30.60 -62.09 14.77
N LEU A 714 31.69 -62.70 14.30
CA LEU A 714 32.63 -62.15 13.31
C LEU A 714 32.51 -62.91 12.00
N ASN A 715 32.25 -62.19 10.91
CA ASN A 715 31.88 -62.78 9.62
C ASN A 715 33.07 -63.06 8.67
N ASN A 716 34.26 -62.57 8.98
CA ASN A 716 35.46 -62.72 8.16
C ASN A 716 36.67 -63.16 8.99
N ASP A 717 37.84 -63.26 8.35
CA ASP A 717 39.11 -63.34 9.07
C ASP A 717 39.31 -62.04 9.85
N SER A 718 39.64 -62.12 11.13
CA SER A 718 39.71 -60.93 11.98
C SER A 718 40.91 -60.93 12.92
N ASP A 719 41.48 -59.73 13.12
CA ASP A 719 42.46 -59.47 14.16
C ASP A 719 41.76 -58.74 15.32
N LEU A 720 41.93 -59.25 16.55
CA LEU A 720 41.21 -58.78 17.74
C LEU A 720 42.14 -58.25 18.83
N ASN A 721 41.71 -57.17 19.48
CA ASN A 721 42.22 -56.67 20.75
C ASN A 721 41.07 -56.48 21.74
N LEU A 722 41.01 -57.30 22.80
CA LEU A 722 39.85 -57.38 23.69
C LEU A 722 40.24 -57.07 25.14
N LYS A 723 39.43 -56.26 25.82
CA LYS A 723 39.69 -55.90 27.23
C LYS A 723 38.42 -55.79 28.06
N LEU A 724 38.41 -56.48 29.20
CA LEU A 724 37.43 -56.29 30.27
C LEU A 724 38.05 -55.47 31.41
N LEU A 725 37.33 -54.46 31.91
CA LEU A 725 37.80 -53.59 32.99
C LEU A 725 37.39 -54.10 34.39
N GLU A 726 36.28 -54.83 34.48
CA GLU A 726 35.75 -55.49 35.69
C GLU A 726 35.57 -57.00 35.42
N ALA A 727 35.02 -57.74 36.39
CA ALA A 727 34.72 -59.16 36.20
C ALA A 727 33.54 -59.35 35.23
N GLY A 728 33.69 -60.26 34.26
CA GLY A 728 32.71 -60.51 33.22
C GLY A 728 33.17 -61.60 32.26
N ASP A 729 32.23 -62.14 31.49
CA ASP A 729 32.48 -63.21 30.53
C ASP A 729 32.76 -62.64 29.13
N LEU A 730 33.64 -63.31 28.38
CA LEU A 730 34.00 -62.99 27.01
C LEU A 730 33.66 -64.19 26.13
N THR A 731 32.75 -64.01 25.17
CA THR A 731 32.32 -65.02 24.20
C THR A 731 32.39 -64.46 22.79
N ILE A 732 33.26 -65.04 21.95
CA ILE A 732 33.43 -64.66 20.53
C ILE A 732 33.19 -65.88 19.63
N HIS A 733 32.46 -65.67 18.55
CA HIS A 733 32.23 -66.63 17.48
C HIS A 733 32.73 -66.04 16.15
N ALA A 734 33.59 -66.75 15.42
CA ALA A 734 34.14 -66.29 14.15
C ALA A 734 33.95 -67.32 13.05
N LYS A 735 33.44 -66.91 11.89
CA LYS A 735 33.36 -67.73 10.66
C LYS A 735 34.71 -67.81 9.92
N GLY A 736 35.64 -66.91 10.21
CA GLY A 736 36.98 -66.87 9.64
C GLY A 736 38.08 -67.43 10.54
N SER A 737 39.32 -67.17 10.14
CA SER A 737 40.51 -67.31 10.98
C SER A 737 40.57 -66.13 11.96
N LEU A 738 41.11 -66.37 13.15
CA LEU A 738 41.13 -65.38 14.22
C LEU A 738 42.55 -65.17 14.72
N THR A 739 43.06 -63.94 14.66
CA THR A 739 44.25 -63.54 15.43
C THR A 739 43.78 -62.74 16.62
N ILE A 740 44.19 -63.13 17.82
CA ILE A 740 43.80 -62.47 19.06
C ILE A 740 45.06 -62.02 19.76
N GLN A 741 45.10 -60.74 20.11
CA GLN A 741 46.20 -60.13 20.83
C GLN A 741 45.67 -59.48 22.11
N ASP A 742 46.40 -59.68 23.21
CA ASP A 742 46.27 -58.93 24.45
C ASP A 742 44.88 -58.99 25.12
N ILE A 743 44.26 -60.19 25.20
CA ILE A 743 43.05 -60.37 26.03
C ILE A 743 43.39 -60.09 27.50
N GLN A 744 42.70 -59.14 28.12
CA GLN A 744 42.79 -58.85 29.55
C GLN A 744 41.43 -59.03 30.21
N THR A 745 41.30 -59.99 31.14
CA THR A 745 40.08 -60.14 31.97
C THR A 745 40.46 -60.31 33.46
N PRO A 746 39.95 -59.46 34.37
CA PRO A 746 40.26 -59.56 35.80
C PRO A 746 39.81 -60.87 36.45
N ASP A 747 38.62 -61.38 36.06
CA ASP A 747 37.98 -62.63 36.49
C ASP A 747 36.79 -62.90 35.54
N GLY A 748 36.57 -64.14 35.10
CA GLY A 748 35.50 -64.51 34.14
C GLY A 748 35.89 -65.56 33.09
N LYS A 749 34.90 -66.08 32.38
CA LYS A 749 35.08 -67.13 31.35
C LYS A 749 35.46 -66.50 30.02
N VAL A 750 36.49 -67.03 29.36
CA VAL A 750 36.92 -66.67 28.00
C VAL A 750 36.59 -67.84 27.09
N ASP A 751 35.54 -67.71 26.29
CA ASP A 751 35.10 -68.64 25.27
C ASP A 751 35.35 -68.07 23.87
N ILE A 752 36.18 -68.76 23.09
CA ILE A 752 36.47 -68.38 21.71
C ILE A 752 36.17 -69.58 20.80
N PHE A 753 35.30 -69.35 19.82
CA PHE A 753 34.93 -70.31 18.80
C PHE A 753 35.28 -69.75 17.42
N GLY A 754 36.16 -70.43 16.68
CA GLY A 754 36.49 -70.06 15.29
C GLY A 754 36.22 -71.21 14.32
N GLU A 755 35.80 -70.93 13.09
CA GLU A 755 35.67 -72.00 12.09
C GLU A 755 37.04 -72.43 11.53
N ASN A 756 38.03 -71.53 11.49
CA ASN A 756 39.36 -71.78 10.91
C ASN A 756 40.49 -71.68 11.95
N THR A 757 41.67 -71.22 11.53
CA THR A 757 42.87 -71.15 12.39
C THR A 757 42.67 -70.07 13.45
N ILE A 758 42.99 -70.38 14.70
CA ILE A 758 43.01 -69.41 15.80
C ILE A 758 44.45 -69.23 16.26
N ILE A 759 44.94 -68.00 16.25
CA ILE A 759 46.22 -67.59 16.83
C ILE A 759 45.89 -66.71 18.03
N ALA A 760 46.18 -67.16 19.24
CA ALA A 760 45.98 -66.37 20.44
C ALA A 760 47.31 -66.02 21.08
N GLN A 761 47.53 -64.74 21.37
CA GLN A 761 48.75 -64.23 21.99
C GLN A 761 48.40 -63.36 23.20
N ASN A 762 49.15 -63.53 24.28
CA ASN A 762 49.01 -62.74 25.51
C ASN A 762 47.59 -62.75 26.12
N ILE A 763 46.97 -63.93 26.24
CA ILE A 763 45.73 -64.06 27.01
C ILE A 763 46.06 -64.03 28.51
N ASP A 764 45.64 -62.97 29.20
CA ASP A 764 45.74 -62.79 30.64
C ASP A 764 44.35 -62.84 31.28
N THR A 765 44.04 -63.98 31.88
CA THR A 765 42.81 -64.20 32.65
C THR A 765 43.08 -65.08 33.86
N THR A 766 42.36 -64.82 34.95
CA THR A 766 42.35 -65.67 36.14
C THR A 766 41.25 -66.73 36.09
N GLY A 767 40.32 -66.65 35.12
CA GLY A 767 39.18 -67.53 34.97
C GLY A 767 39.41 -68.70 33.99
N GLN A 768 38.32 -69.25 33.46
CA GLN A 768 38.37 -70.41 32.56
C GLN A 768 38.57 -69.97 31.11
N ILE A 769 39.52 -70.58 30.41
CA ILE A 769 39.73 -70.39 28.97
C ILE A 769 39.26 -71.63 28.23
N SER A 770 38.41 -71.44 27.22
CA SER A 770 38.02 -72.44 26.23
C SER A 770 38.20 -71.85 24.84
N ILE A 771 39.18 -72.38 24.10
CA ILE A 771 39.42 -72.03 22.70
C ILE A 771 39.12 -73.27 21.87
N GLN A 772 38.21 -73.14 20.92
CA GLN A 772 37.76 -74.23 20.06
C GLN A 772 37.72 -73.77 18.62
N ASN A 773 38.13 -74.66 17.71
CA ASN A 773 37.91 -74.46 16.29
C ASN A 773 37.28 -75.66 15.61
N THR A 774 36.55 -75.44 14.52
CA THR A 774 35.96 -76.53 13.73
C THR A 774 36.96 -77.10 12.71
N THR A 775 37.78 -76.23 12.09
CA THR A 775 38.84 -76.58 11.14
C THR A 775 40.10 -75.71 11.33
N GLY A 776 41.26 -76.11 10.80
CA GLY A 776 42.51 -75.34 10.96
C GLY A 776 43.29 -75.65 12.26
N ASN A 777 44.30 -74.84 12.58
CA ASN A 777 45.15 -75.04 13.76
C ASN A 777 44.80 -74.04 14.89
N ILE A 778 45.03 -74.44 16.14
CA ILE A 778 45.09 -73.50 17.27
C ILE A 778 46.57 -73.29 17.62
N ALA A 779 47.01 -72.04 17.59
CA ALA A 779 48.33 -71.61 18.04
C ALA A 779 48.17 -70.70 19.27
N LEU A 780 48.87 -71.03 20.36
CA LEU A 780 48.87 -70.34 21.64
C LEU A 780 50.24 -69.78 21.98
#